data_AF-M2NA15-F1
#
_entry.id   AF-M2NA15-F1
#
_cell.length_a   1.000
_cell.length_b   1.000
_cell.length_c   1.000
_cell.angle_alpha   90.00
_cell.angle_beta   90.00
_cell.angle_gamma   90.00
#
_symmetry.space_group_name_H-M   'P 1'
#
loop_
_entity.id
_entity.type
_entity.pdbx_description
1 polymer ?
#
loop_
_entity_poly.entity_id
_entity_poly.type
_entity_poly.pdbx_seq_one_letter_code
_entity_poly.pdbx_strand_id
1 'polypeptide(L)'
;MFSIVSLLSCFFVPILAAHSSADEPPFFQSGEYNAGEYGKYVTQNFITANVTVPRLNVNRPFTNCDDGSYLFIAPRGEVANSSVCILDASGSLVWCTSDFPGQAYNLQVQEYRGQKYLTYWAGNNSLGHGIGKYYMLDQHYELFRAVDAAGNMSADLHSFDITPEGTAVLTVYDMVFTDLAKHFRKPTVSSPSIRQAGIKMPGLPPLRPGRPSNTPPDTGWIWDSLFQEIDLETGELLFQWRASDHYSFGESYDPLRVATEQKPWDWFHINSVEKDAAGNYLVSARHMRCIAYISGEDGRVLWQVGGRANSFKEKSAGRATNYIGQHDAHWVPGSNTSITFFDNRGDWTYHTEQKSMGTRIELNFDDMSATLGKHYAHEKNVYSVSQGSYQTLPNGHVVLGYGNNGVMTEFDEDGNILCDAYFEPSKDWTSGNVQSYRNMKFNWTGMPKTSPSLELHEGALYMSWLGSTETDGWLLLHSSSSNGSFKELLSFPKAGFETRYEFEEDVQVREFVKIGALNKDGHLMAISYPVSIGDRATVAANVTYPPEAGEFDDLEDDYEADEVLELEETLEDLEVLIAFALLAGISTFLVCWLFLGLRMFRPLRTLKHRLLGFCDDFSKSRVAQVYYAASTQTAQRLSALLVSVSGGRRWMYRSLEADDEHELSASSSEFSGGPP
;
A
#
# COMPACT_ATOMS: atom_id res chain seq x y z
N MET A 1 7.21 -64.00 51.57
CA MET A 1 8.47 -63.63 50.88
C MET A 1 8.12 -63.52 49.40
N PHE A 2 8.06 -62.31 48.83
CA PHE A 2 9.17 -61.72 48.03
C PHE A 2 9.61 -62.69 46.91
N SER A 3 9.66 -62.36 45.61
CA SER A 3 9.62 -61.08 44.91
C SER A 3 9.90 -61.31 43.40
N ILE A 4 9.52 -60.35 42.54
CA ILE A 4 10.33 -59.72 41.44
C ILE A 4 10.72 -60.59 40.23
N VAL A 5 10.77 -60.16 38.96
CA VAL A 5 10.42 -58.96 38.17
C VAL A 5 10.55 -59.42 36.71
N SER A 6 9.64 -58.99 35.82
CA SER A 6 9.93 -58.90 34.38
C SER A 6 9.58 -57.49 33.93
N LEU A 7 10.63 -56.75 33.58
CA LEU A 7 10.59 -55.39 33.04
C LEU A 7 10.24 -55.46 31.55
N LEU A 8 9.03 -55.03 31.21
CA LEU A 8 8.65 -54.57 29.87
C LEU A 8 8.34 -53.08 30.01
N SER A 9 9.33 -52.24 29.74
CA SER A 9 9.18 -50.81 29.59
C SER A 9 8.58 -50.52 28.21
N CYS A 10 7.25 -50.39 28.14
CA CYS A 10 6.56 -49.76 27.03
C CYS A 10 6.84 -48.26 27.07
N PHE A 11 7.46 -47.76 26.00
CA PHE A 11 7.55 -46.34 25.71
C PHE A 11 6.14 -45.75 25.56
N PHE A 12 5.72 -44.91 26.50
CA PHE A 12 4.69 -43.92 26.23
C PHE A 12 5.35 -42.78 25.47
N VAL A 13 5.14 -42.73 24.16
CA VAL A 13 5.29 -41.50 23.39
C VAL A 13 4.05 -40.67 23.72
N PRO A 14 4.16 -39.50 24.36
CA PRO A 14 3.05 -38.56 24.36
C PRO A 14 2.90 -38.07 22.91
N ILE A 15 1.83 -38.51 22.25
CA ILE A 15 1.33 -37.82 21.07
C ILE A 15 0.88 -36.46 21.58
N LEU A 16 1.71 -35.44 21.37
CA LEU A 16 1.30 -34.05 21.42
C LEU A 16 0.23 -33.88 20.36
N ALA A 17 -1.04 -34.05 20.73
CA ALA A 17 -2.13 -33.47 19.96
C ALA A 17 -1.92 -31.96 20.05
N ALA A 18 -1.37 -31.36 19.00
CA ALA A 18 -1.26 -29.93 18.89
C ALA A 18 -2.69 -29.38 19.07
N HIS A 19 -2.95 -28.68 20.16
CA HIS A 19 -4.16 -27.88 20.26
C HIS A 19 -3.96 -26.76 19.24
N SER A 20 -4.60 -26.87 18.08
CA SER A 20 -4.65 -25.79 17.11
C SER A 20 -5.44 -24.65 17.76
N SER A 21 -4.72 -23.58 18.11
CA SER A 21 -5.34 -22.33 18.51
C SER A 21 -6.04 -21.71 17.30
N ALA A 22 -7.12 -20.98 17.53
CA ALA A 22 -7.84 -20.24 16.49
C ALA A 22 -7.01 -19.05 15.99
N ASP A 23 -6.56 -18.24 16.94
CA ASP A 23 -5.54 -17.21 16.74
C ASP A 23 -4.23 -17.69 17.39
N GLU A 24 -3.08 -17.47 16.74
CA GLU A 24 -1.81 -17.62 17.43
C GLU A 24 -1.52 -16.36 18.26
N PRO A 25 -1.44 -16.46 19.60
CA PRO A 25 -1.29 -15.27 20.44
C PRO A 25 0.01 -14.53 20.12
N PRO A 26 0.05 -13.20 20.33
CA PRO A 26 1.29 -12.45 20.22
C PRO A 26 2.34 -12.99 21.20
N PHE A 27 3.61 -12.84 20.83
CA PHE A 27 4.70 -13.04 21.75
C PHE A 27 4.67 -11.93 22.80
N PHE A 28 5.08 -12.23 24.03
CA PHE A 28 5.17 -11.25 25.10
C PHE A 28 6.60 -11.16 25.60
N GLN A 29 7.26 -10.03 25.34
CA GLN A 29 8.66 -9.78 25.72
C GLN A 29 9.62 -10.92 25.34
N SER A 30 9.39 -11.60 24.21
CA SER A 30 10.18 -12.78 23.84
C SER A 30 11.59 -12.40 23.39
N GLY A 31 12.59 -12.96 24.07
CA GLY A 31 13.99 -12.82 23.69
C GLY A 31 14.33 -13.57 22.41
N GLU A 32 13.72 -14.75 22.22
CA GLU A 32 13.88 -15.62 21.05
C GLU A 32 13.31 -14.97 19.78
N TYR A 33 12.15 -14.30 19.90
CA TYR A 33 11.62 -13.46 18.82
C TYR A 33 12.59 -12.35 18.46
N ASN A 34 13.08 -11.61 19.46
CA ASN A 34 14.00 -10.50 19.25
C ASN A 34 15.36 -10.94 18.69
N ALA A 35 15.78 -12.17 19.00
CA ALA A 35 16.93 -12.85 18.41
C ALA A 35 16.62 -13.50 17.05
N GLY A 36 15.39 -13.39 16.55
CA GLY A 36 14.90 -13.93 15.28
C GLY A 36 15.07 -15.43 15.11
N GLU A 37 14.90 -16.18 16.20
CA GLU A 37 14.91 -17.66 16.20
C GLU A 37 13.67 -18.22 15.47
N TYR A 38 12.58 -17.45 15.43
CA TYR A 38 11.35 -17.77 14.68
C TYR A 38 11.38 -17.28 13.23
N GLY A 39 12.51 -16.71 12.77
CA GLY A 39 12.65 -16.10 11.45
C GLY A 39 12.67 -14.56 11.51
N LYS A 40 12.84 -13.94 10.33
CA LYS A 40 12.97 -12.49 10.16
C LYS A 40 11.64 -11.74 10.10
N TYR A 41 10.57 -12.45 9.77
CA TYR A 41 9.20 -11.95 9.72
C TYR A 41 8.30 -13.09 10.16
N VAL A 42 7.75 -12.98 11.36
CA VAL A 42 6.92 -14.04 11.96
C VAL A 42 5.47 -13.75 11.64
N THR A 43 4.78 -14.73 11.08
CA THR A 43 3.40 -14.57 10.59
C THR A 43 2.50 -15.68 11.12
N GLN A 44 1.19 -15.45 11.08
CA GLN A 44 0.14 -16.46 11.28
C GLN A 44 -0.77 -16.52 10.07
N ASN A 45 -1.44 -17.66 9.92
CA ASN A 45 -2.52 -17.90 8.97
C ASN A 45 -3.75 -18.38 9.76
N PHE A 46 -4.91 -18.33 9.13
CA PHE A 46 -6.18 -18.72 9.73
C PHE A 46 -6.82 -19.86 8.93
N ILE A 47 -7.71 -20.60 9.56
CA ILE A 47 -8.45 -21.69 8.90
C ILE A 47 -9.52 -21.12 7.96
N THR A 48 -10.23 -20.09 8.41
CA THR A 48 -11.42 -19.51 7.76
C THR A 48 -11.13 -18.31 6.85
N ALA A 49 -9.89 -17.85 6.83
CA ALA A 49 -9.46 -16.70 6.03
C ALA A 49 -8.09 -16.96 5.37
N ASN A 50 -8.03 -16.78 4.06
CA ASN A 50 -6.79 -16.92 3.29
C ASN A 50 -5.96 -15.61 3.35
N VAL A 51 -5.49 -15.27 4.54
CA VAL A 51 -4.64 -14.10 4.79
C VAL A 51 -3.46 -14.49 5.67
N THR A 52 -2.30 -13.92 5.38
CA THR A 52 -1.09 -14.08 6.19
C THR A 52 -0.77 -12.75 6.85
N VAL A 53 -0.74 -12.73 8.18
CA VAL A 53 -0.61 -11.48 8.95
C VAL A 53 0.56 -11.57 9.94
N PRO A 54 1.20 -10.44 10.29
CA PRO A 54 2.30 -10.46 11.25
C PRO A 54 1.86 -10.93 12.63
N ARG A 55 2.68 -11.76 13.26
CA ARG A 55 2.59 -12.03 14.70
C ARG A 55 3.48 -11.06 15.45
N LEU A 56 2.86 -10.28 16.33
CA LEU A 56 3.56 -9.26 17.09
C LEU A 56 4.35 -9.87 18.24
N ASN A 57 5.47 -9.23 18.58
CA ASN A 57 6.09 -9.30 19.90
C ASN A 57 5.75 -8.04 20.68
N VAL A 58 4.87 -8.19 21.67
CA VAL A 58 4.35 -7.11 22.50
C VAL A 58 5.26 -6.98 23.72
N ASN A 59 6.01 -5.88 23.81
CA ASN A 59 6.89 -5.63 24.95
C ASN A 59 6.17 -4.88 26.08
N ARG A 60 5.14 -4.10 25.73
CA ARG A 60 4.18 -3.53 26.70
C ARG A 60 2.77 -3.72 26.15
N PRO A 61 1.85 -4.28 26.94
CA PRO A 61 0.54 -4.67 26.46
C PRO A 61 -0.26 -3.44 26.02
N PHE A 62 -0.89 -3.56 24.86
CA PHE A 62 -1.80 -2.56 24.31
C PHE A 62 -2.99 -2.24 25.21
N THR A 63 -3.34 -3.11 26.16
CA THR A 63 -4.35 -2.81 27.18
C THR A 63 -4.05 -1.53 27.99
N ASN A 64 -2.79 -1.10 28.05
CA ASN A 64 -2.41 0.16 28.70
C ASN A 64 -2.71 1.41 27.86
N CYS A 65 -3.05 1.23 26.59
CA CYS A 65 -3.38 2.27 25.62
C CYS A 65 -4.59 1.89 24.77
N ASP A 66 -5.46 1.02 25.31
CA ASP A 66 -6.70 0.67 24.63
C ASP A 66 -7.70 1.81 24.84
N ASP A 67 -7.85 2.63 23.80
CA ASP A 67 -8.80 3.72 23.71
C ASP A 67 -9.96 3.39 22.74
N GLY A 68 -10.12 2.10 22.40
CA GLY A 68 -11.11 1.62 21.43
C GLY A 68 -10.71 1.82 19.96
N SER A 69 -9.49 2.30 19.69
CA SER A 69 -8.97 2.45 18.33
C SER A 69 -8.15 1.24 17.89
N TYR A 70 -8.02 1.07 16.58
CA TYR A 70 -7.28 -0.03 15.95
C TYR A 70 -5.91 0.42 15.46
N LEU A 71 -4.97 -0.52 15.37
CA LEU A 71 -3.64 -0.32 14.80
C LEU A 71 -3.65 -0.57 13.28
N PHE A 72 -3.18 0.42 12.51
CA PHE A 72 -3.06 0.39 11.06
C PHE A 72 -1.60 0.27 10.67
N ILE A 73 -1.28 -0.79 9.92
CA ILE A 73 0.07 -1.08 9.43
C ILE A 73 0.04 -1.46 7.96
N ALA A 74 1.15 -1.20 7.26
CA ALA A 74 1.37 -1.62 5.88
C ALA A 74 2.70 -2.40 5.77
N PRO A 75 2.77 -3.65 6.28
CA PRO A 75 3.99 -4.45 6.22
C PRO A 75 4.48 -4.62 4.80
N ARG A 76 5.79 -4.43 4.58
CA ARG A 76 6.50 -4.64 3.32
C ARG A 76 8.00 -4.82 3.59
N GLY A 77 8.79 -5.18 2.59
CA GLY A 77 10.25 -5.17 2.71
C GLY A 77 10.91 -6.21 1.83
N GLU A 78 12.16 -6.56 2.12
CA GLU A 78 12.86 -7.65 1.40
C GLU A 78 12.29 -9.03 1.75
N VAL A 79 11.70 -9.18 2.93
CA VAL A 79 11.15 -10.45 3.44
C VAL A 79 9.64 -10.37 3.64
N ALA A 80 9.12 -9.27 4.18
CA ALA A 80 7.69 -9.12 4.38
C ALA A 80 6.96 -8.88 3.06
N ASN A 81 5.94 -9.71 2.79
CA ASN A 81 5.01 -9.49 1.69
C ASN A 81 4.23 -8.20 1.93
N SER A 82 4.01 -7.44 0.86
CA SER A 82 3.24 -6.20 0.95
C SER A 82 1.79 -6.50 1.31
N SER A 83 1.29 -5.87 2.37
CA SER A 83 -0.09 -5.97 2.82
C SER A 83 -0.49 -4.66 3.50
N VAL A 84 -1.80 -4.43 3.64
CA VAL A 84 -2.35 -3.40 4.53
C VAL A 84 -3.26 -4.10 5.52
N CYS A 85 -2.97 -3.97 6.82
CA CYS A 85 -3.70 -4.67 7.86
C CYS A 85 -4.16 -3.71 8.98
N ILE A 86 -5.32 -4.05 9.55
CA ILE A 86 -5.91 -3.47 10.74
C ILE A 86 -5.83 -4.55 11.83
N LEU A 87 -5.24 -4.20 12.97
CA LEU A 87 -5.14 -5.05 14.15
C LEU A 87 -5.87 -4.40 15.32
N ASP A 88 -6.46 -5.21 16.19
CA ASP A 88 -7.03 -4.73 17.44
C ASP A 88 -5.96 -4.49 18.52
N ALA A 89 -6.40 -4.01 19.69
CA ALA A 89 -5.51 -3.79 20.81
C ALA A 89 -4.77 -5.08 21.23
N SER A 90 -5.36 -6.28 21.11
CA SER A 90 -4.62 -7.50 21.44
C SER A 90 -3.55 -7.88 20.41
N GLY A 91 -3.51 -7.20 19.26
CA GLY A 91 -2.69 -7.56 18.11
C GLY A 91 -3.33 -8.63 17.22
N SER A 92 -4.60 -8.98 17.47
CA SER A 92 -5.38 -9.88 16.63
C SER A 92 -5.86 -9.15 15.37
N LEU A 93 -6.08 -9.93 14.32
CA LEU A 93 -6.53 -9.42 13.03
C LEU A 93 -7.95 -8.82 13.12
N VAL A 94 -8.17 -7.69 12.47
CA VAL A 94 -9.51 -7.18 12.14
C VAL A 94 -9.75 -7.33 10.64
N TRP A 95 -8.85 -6.78 9.84
CA TRP A 95 -8.92 -6.82 8.39
C TRP A 95 -7.53 -6.80 7.78
N CYS A 96 -7.30 -7.51 6.69
CA CYS A 96 -6.07 -7.35 5.93
C CYS A 96 -6.29 -7.72 4.47
N THR A 97 -5.59 -7.03 3.57
CA THR A 97 -5.56 -7.36 2.15
C THR A 97 -4.16 -7.19 1.56
N SER A 98 -3.91 -7.95 0.51
CA SER A 98 -2.79 -7.79 -0.42
C SER A 98 -3.27 -7.68 -1.87
N ASP A 99 -4.57 -7.45 -2.07
CA ASP A 99 -5.19 -7.38 -3.40
C ASP A 99 -5.04 -5.97 -3.99
N PHE A 100 -3.82 -5.67 -4.41
CA PHE A 100 -3.46 -4.42 -5.08
C PHE A 100 -2.19 -4.62 -5.92
N PRO A 101 -1.95 -3.79 -6.93
CA PRO A 101 -0.72 -3.87 -7.72
C PRO A 101 0.50 -3.36 -6.93
N GLY A 102 1.61 -4.09 -7.02
CA GLY A 102 2.90 -3.65 -6.50
C GLY A 102 3.00 -3.71 -4.98
N GLN A 103 3.32 -2.59 -4.35
CA GLN A 103 3.45 -2.45 -2.90
C GLN A 103 2.47 -1.42 -2.36
N ALA A 104 2.14 -1.52 -1.07
CA ALA A 104 1.26 -0.59 -0.37
C ALA A 104 1.95 0.18 0.75
N TYR A 105 1.47 1.41 0.96
CA TYR A 105 2.01 2.39 1.91
C TYR A 105 0.85 3.18 2.54
N ASN A 106 1.06 3.70 3.75
CA ASN A 106 0.21 4.73 4.35
C ASN A 106 -1.27 4.34 4.52
N LEU A 107 -1.55 3.18 5.10
CA LEU A 107 -2.91 2.83 5.51
C LEU A 107 -3.37 3.75 6.65
N GLN A 108 -4.43 4.52 6.42
CA GLN A 108 -5.02 5.43 7.39
C GLN A 108 -6.53 5.63 7.18
N VAL A 109 -7.21 6.24 8.16
CA VAL A 109 -8.62 6.63 8.05
C VAL A 109 -8.70 8.13 7.76
N GLN A 110 -9.47 8.51 6.73
CA GLN A 110 -9.72 9.91 6.38
C GLN A 110 -11.21 10.15 6.18
N GLU A 111 -11.65 11.40 6.36
CA GLU A 111 -13.05 11.78 6.19
C GLU A 111 -13.25 12.50 4.86
N TYR A 112 -14.30 12.13 4.12
CA TYR A 112 -14.74 12.81 2.92
C TYR A 112 -16.26 12.92 2.93
N ARG A 113 -16.79 14.15 2.85
CA ARG A 113 -18.24 14.44 2.85
C ARG A 113 -18.99 13.80 4.03
N GLY A 114 -18.38 13.81 5.23
CA GLY A 114 -18.96 13.25 6.46
C GLY A 114 -18.93 11.73 6.57
N GLN A 115 -18.28 11.04 5.62
CA GLN A 115 -18.08 9.59 5.64
C GLN A 115 -16.60 9.27 5.83
N LYS A 116 -16.31 8.20 6.56
CA LYS A 116 -14.94 7.73 6.78
C LYS A 116 -14.55 6.73 5.70
N TYR A 117 -13.32 6.84 5.22
CA TYR A 117 -12.72 5.94 4.23
C TYR A 117 -11.37 5.45 4.73
N LEU A 118 -11.06 4.19 4.45
CA LEU A 118 -9.68 3.72 4.47
C LEU A 118 -8.97 4.26 3.26
N THR A 119 -7.79 4.82 3.45
CA THR A 119 -6.93 5.29 2.36
C THR A 119 -5.58 4.62 2.46
N TYR A 120 -5.05 4.15 1.34
CA TYR A 120 -3.66 3.69 1.23
C TYR A 120 -3.15 3.93 -0.19
N TRP A 121 -1.84 4.13 -0.33
CA TRP A 121 -1.20 4.16 -1.64
C TRP A 121 -0.88 2.74 -2.08
N ALA A 122 -1.05 2.42 -3.36
CA ALA A 122 -0.47 1.22 -3.96
C ALA A 122 0.11 1.46 -5.36
N GLY A 123 1.25 0.82 -5.65
CA GLY A 123 1.93 0.93 -6.93
C GLY A 123 3.39 0.48 -6.88
N ASN A 124 4.17 0.95 -7.87
CA ASN A 124 5.58 0.63 -7.98
C ASN A 124 6.43 1.68 -7.27
N ASN A 125 7.34 1.24 -6.40
CA ASN A 125 8.35 2.11 -5.81
C ASN A 125 9.67 1.97 -6.58
N SER A 126 10.21 3.08 -7.08
CA SER A 126 11.53 3.16 -7.71
C SER A 126 12.40 4.20 -6.99
N LEU A 127 13.51 3.74 -6.38
CA LEU A 127 14.48 4.59 -5.68
C LEU A 127 13.90 5.46 -4.55
N GLY A 128 12.75 5.06 -3.97
CA GLY A 128 12.08 5.81 -2.93
C GLY A 128 10.90 6.65 -3.43
N HIS A 129 10.64 6.71 -4.74
CA HIS A 129 9.53 7.47 -5.33
C HIS A 129 8.46 6.51 -5.89
N GLY A 130 7.20 6.87 -5.66
CA GLY A 130 6.05 6.09 -6.09
C GLY A 130 5.58 6.42 -7.50
N ILE A 131 5.25 5.39 -8.26
CA ILE A 131 4.39 5.46 -9.45
C ILE A 131 3.17 4.59 -9.14
N GLY A 132 2.08 5.21 -8.68
CA GLY A 132 0.92 4.51 -8.19
C GLY A 132 -0.28 5.41 -7.99
N LYS A 133 -1.23 4.95 -7.18
CA LYS A 133 -2.49 5.62 -6.88
C LYS A 133 -2.84 5.47 -5.41
N TYR A 134 -3.63 6.39 -4.90
CA TYR A 134 -4.30 6.24 -3.60
C TYR A 134 -5.65 5.57 -3.78
N TYR A 135 -5.93 4.54 -2.99
CA TYR A 135 -7.19 3.80 -3.00
C TYR A 135 -7.99 4.20 -1.77
N MET A 136 -9.25 4.56 -1.98
CA MET A 136 -10.22 4.88 -0.94
C MET A 136 -11.23 3.75 -0.85
N LEU A 137 -11.28 3.05 0.29
CA LEU A 137 -12.27 2.01 0.56
C LEU A 137 -13.30 2.52 1.57
N ASP A 138 -14.57 2.18 1.37
CA ASP A 138 -15.64 2.52 2.31
C ASP A 138 -15.67 1.55 3.51
N GLN A 139 -16.65 1.71 4.40
CA GLN A 139 -16.85 0.85 5.57
C GLN A 139 -17.12 -0.63 5.24
N HIS A 140 -17.51 -0.94 4.00
CA HIS A 140 -17.74 -2.30 3.52
C HIS A 140 -16.50 -2.89 2.85
N TYR A 141 -15.37 -2.17 2.86
CA TYR A 141 -14.11 -2.49 2.19
C TYR A 141 -14.22 -2.51 0.65
N GLU A 142 -15.24 -1.87 0.09
CA GLU A 142 -15.40 -1.72 -1.36
C GLU A 142 -14.65 -0.47 -1.84
N LEU A 143 -14.06 -0.57 -3.04
CA LEU A 143 -13.37 0.55 -3.66
C LEU A 143 -14.36 1.67 -3.99
N PHE A 144 -14.26 2.77 -3.25
CA PHE A 144 -14.99 4.00 -3.55
C PHE A 144 -14.32 4.79 -4.67
N ARG A 145 -13.00 4.95 -4.60
CA ARG A 145 -12.23 5.74 -5.58
C ARG A 145 -10.76 5.35 -5.61
N ALA A 146 -10.18 5.36 -6.81
CA ALA A 146 -8.73 5.39 -7.01
C ALA A 146 -8.32 6.80 -7.47
N VAL A 147 -7.40 7.42 -6.76
CA VAL A 147 -6.97 8.81 -6.93
C VAL A 147 -5.55 8.83 -7.48
N ASP A 148 -5.33 9.63 -8.51
CA ASP A 148 -4.03 9.81 -9.16
C ASP A 148 -3.67 11.30 -9.23
N ALA A 149 -2.42 11.60 -9.55
CA ALA A 149 -1.99 12.96 -9.82
C ALA A 149 -2.60 13.48 -11.13
N ALA A 150 -2.81 14.79 -11.19
CA ALA A 150 -3.27 15.44 -12.41
C ALA A 150 -2.12 15.66 -13.40
N GLY A 151 -2.46 15.87 -14.68
CA GLY A 151 -1.48 16.31 -15.70
C GLY A 151 -0.54 15.23 -16.23
N ASN A 152 -1.03 13.99 -16.41
CA ASN A 152 -0.25 12.84 -16.89
C ASN A 152 1.00 12.53 -16.04
N MET A 153 0.93 12.89 -14.76
CA MET A 153 1.86 12.48 -13.71
C MET A 153 1.24 11.34 -12.91
N SER A 154 2.00 10.74 -12.00
CA SER A 154 1.49 9.71 -11.09
C SER A 154 1.58 10.17 -9.64
N ALA A 155 0.61 9.77 -8.84
CA ALA A 155 0.64 10.01 -7.40
C ALA A 155 1.83 9.27 -6.78
N ASP A 156 2.66 10.02 -6.06
CA ASP A 156 3.76 9.48 -5.29
C ASP A 156 3.27 8.94 -3.94
N LEU A 157 4.06 8.08 -3.30
CA LEU A 157 3.66 7.32 -2.12
C LEU A 157 3.65 8.12 -0.81
N HIS A 158 4.27 9.30 -0.74
CA HIS A 158 4.64 9.90 0.54
C HIS A 158 3.49 10.58 1.30
N SER A 159 2.66 11.41 0.65
CA SER A 159 1.58 12.14 1.32
C SER A 159 0.29 12.13 0.50
N PHE A 160 -0.83 11.92 1.19
CA PHE A 160 -2.18 12.08 0.66
C PHE A 160 -3.12 12.43 1.79
N ASP A 161 -3.63 13.66 1.76
CA ASP A 161 -4.49 14.21 2.79
C ASP A 161 -5.73 14.83 2.15
N ILE A 162 -6.90 14.37 2.57
CA ILE A 162 -8.21 14.87 2.15
C ILE A 162 -8.54 16.10 2.99
N THR A 163 -8.91 17.18 2.31
CA THR A 163 -9.25 18.45 2.95
C THR A 163 -10.74 18.50 3.32
N PRO A 164 -11.13 19.30 4.32
CA PRO A 164 -12.54 19.53 4.63
C PRO A 164 -13.36 20.08 3.45
N GLU A 165 -12.71 20.75 2.50
CA GLU A 165 -13.34 21.31 1.29
C GLU A 165 -13.65 20.25 0.22
N GLY A 166 -13.25 18.98 0.43
CA GLY A 166 -13.45 17.90 -0.53
C GLY A 166 -12.40 17.85 -1.63
N THR A 167 -11.25 18.48 -1.42
CA THR A 167 -10.06 18.35 -2.26
C THR A 167 -9.10 17.33 -1.65
N ALA A 168 -8.06 16.95 -2.37
CA ALA A 168 -6.97 16.14 -1.83
C ALA A 168 -5.63 16.74 -2.19
N VAL A 169 -4.71 16.72 -1.23
CA VAL A 169 -3.31 17.14 -1.42
C VAL A 169 -2.44 15.91 -1.51
N LEU A 170 -1.64 15.79 -2.56
CA LEU A 170 -0.78 14.62 -2.79
C LEU A 170 0.60 15.00 -3.29
N THR A 171 1.60 14.18 -2.97
CA THR A 171 2.96 14.35 -3.49
C THR A 171 3.09 13.81 -4.91
N VAL A 172 3.97 14.42 -5.70
CA VAL A 172 4.30 14.02 -7.07
C VAL A 172 5.80 14.18 -7.28
N TYR A 173 6.41 13.30 -8.07
CA TYR A 173 7.78 13.45 -8.53
C TYR A 173 7.86 13.50 -10.04
N ASP A 174 8.72 14.38 -10.53
CA ASP A 174 8.97 14.55 -11.96
C ASP A 174 10.46 14.42 -12.27
N MET A 175 10.80 13.63 -13.29
CA MET A 175 12.19 13.42 -13.69
C MET A 175 12.58 14.46 -14.73
N VAL A 176 13.44 15.41 -14.36
CA VAL A 176 13.77 16.55 -15.21
C VAL A 176 15.26 16.64 -15.47
N PHE A 177 15.65 16.84 -16.74
CA PHE A 177 17.01 17.23 -17.10
C PHE A 177 17.16 18.74 -17.01
N THR A 178 18.09 19.24 -16.20
CA THR A 178 18.21 20.67 -15.89
C THR A 178 19.66 21.16 -15.83
N ASP A 179 19.81 22.48 -15.90
CA ASP A 179 21.05 23.20 -15.60
C ASP A 179 21.21 23.32 -14.08
N LEU A 180 22.08 22.48 -13.53
CA LEU A 180 22.36 22.42 -12.10
C LEU A 180 23.12 23.69 -11.65
N ALA A 181 24.04 24.20 -12.48
CA ALA A 181 24.87 25.35 -12.17
C ALA A 181 24.06 26.66 -12.01
N LYS A 182 23.01 26.83 -12.81
CA LYS A 182 22.08 27.98 -12.72
C LYS A 182 21.33 28.00 -11.39
N HIS A 183 20.95 26.83 -10.87
CA HIS A 183 20.16 26.70 -9.66
C HIS A 183 21.01 26.80 -8.38
N PHE A 184 22.30 26.39 -8.42
CA PHE A 184 23.24 26.69 -7.34
C PHE A 184 23.50 28.20 -7.13
N ARG A 185 23.20 29.03 -8.14
CA ARG A 185 23.47 30.48 -8.14
C ARG A 185 22.21 31.35 -7.97
N LYS A 186 21.02 30.76 -7.72
CA LYS A 186 19.81 31.55 -7.40
C LYS A 186 20.12 32.45 -6.18
N PRO A 187 20.00 33.79 -6.28
CA PRO A 187 20.15 34.67 -5.13
C PRO A 187 19.06 34.33 -4.11
N THR A 188 19.44 34.11 -2.85
CA THR A 188 18.51 33.85 -1.76
C THR A 188 17.47 34.97 -1.66
N VAL A 189 16.19 34.61 -1.55
CA VAL A 189 15.15 35.56 -1.16
C VAL A 189 15.52 36.09 0.23
N SER A 190 15.62 37.41 0.33
CA SER A 190 16.14 38.12 1.50
C SER A 190 15.26 37.90 2.72
N SER A 191 15.74 37.10 3.68
CA SER A 191 15.30 37.19 5.08
C SER A 191 16.20 38.20 5.82
N PRO A 192 15.68 39.04 6.75
CA PRO A 192 16.50 40.01 7.47
C PRO A 192 17.61 39.29 8.25
N SER A 193 18.85 39.60 7.91
CA SER A 193 20.04 38.95 8.47
C SER A 193 20.10 39.07 10.00
N ILE A 194 19.80 37.99 10.73
CA ILE A 194 20.26 37.81 12.11
C ILE A 194 21.64 37.17 12.02
N ARG A 195 22.67 37.94 12.39
CA ARG A 195 24.04 37.44 12.50
C ARG A 195 24.10 36.34 13.56
N GLN A 196 24.30 35.10 13.13
CA GLN A 196 24.63 34.00 14.02
C GLN A 196 26.04 34.22 14.60
N ALA A 197 26.14 34.28 15.93
CA ALA A 197 27.42 34.40 16.62
C ALA A 197 28.26 33.13 16.39
N GLY A 198 29.53 33.34 16.01
CA GLY A 198 30.42 32.30 15.52
C GLY A 198 30.79 31.25 16.57
N ILE A 199 30.58 29.99 16.23
CA ILE A 199 31.27 28.84 16.82
C ILE A 199 32.43 28.48 15.89
N LYS A 200 33.65 28.55 16.41
CA LYS A 200 34.90 28.31 15.69
C LYS A 200 35.21 26.81 15.72
N MET A 201 35.07 26.10 14.61
CA MET A 201 35.53 24.71 14.46
C MET A 201 37.07 24.68 14.34
N PRO A 202 37.81 23.79 15.03
CA PRO A 202 39.26 23.66 14.88
C PRO A 202 39.64 23.06 13.51
N GLY A 203 40.74 23.54 12.94
CA GLY A 203 41.11 23.40 11.53
C GLY A 203 41.46 21.99 11.05
N LEU A 204 41.07 21.70 9.81
CA LEU A 204 41.53 20.53 9.06
C LEU A 204 42.97 20.74 8.53
N PRO A 205 43.81 19.69 8.49
CA PRO A 205 45.12 19.74 7.85
C PRO A 205 45.00 19.83 6.31
N PRO A 206 46.03 20.36 5.62
CA PRO A 206 45.95 20.64 4.19
C PRO A 206 45.87 19.35 3.35
N LEU A 207 44.96 19.37 2.37
CA LEU A 207 44.70 18.30 1.43
C LEU A 207 45.93 17.99 0.56
N ARG A 208 46.26 16.70 0.41
CA ARG A 208 47.27 16.22 -0.55
C ARG A 208 46.80 16.44 -2.00
N PRO A 209 47.70 16.79 -2.94
CA PRO A 209 47.32 16.99 -4.34
C PRO A 209 47.17 15.65 -5.06
N GLY A 210 46.01 15.43 -5.69
CA GLY A 210 45.72 14.22 -6.48
C GLY A 210 44.25 13.78 -6.57
N ARG A 211 43.28 14.59 -6.10
CA ARG A 211 41.85 14.28 -6.26
C ARG A 211 41.38 14.75 -7.65
N PRO A 212 40.66 13.93 -8.44
CA PRO A 212 40.00 14.43 -9.66
C PRO A 212 39.08 15.60 -9.29
N SER A 213 38.93 16.58 -10.19
CA SER A 213 38.15 17.79 -9.91
C SER A 213 36.71 17.41 -9.55
N ASN A 214 36.35 17.57 -8.28
CA ASN A 214 34.96 17.51 -7.80
C ASN A 214 34.22 18.79 -8.20
N THR A 215 34.21 19.12 -9.49
CA THR A 215 33.27 20.13 -10.01
C THR A 215 31.97 19.37 -10.26
N PRO A 216 30.87 19.68 -9.55
CA PRO A 216 29.57 19.07 -9.85
C PRO A 216 29.25 19.30 -11.33
N PRO A 217 28.57 18.34 -11.99
CA PRO A 217 28.23 18.52 -13.40
C PRO A 217 27.36 19.76 -13.58
N ASP A 218 27.59 20.54 -14.64
CA ASP A 218 26.82 21.77 -14.90
C ASP A 218 25.36 21.47 -15.28
N THR A 219 25.08 20.26 -15.79
CA THR A 219 23.74 19.77 -16.12
C THR A 219 23.56 18.33 -15.64
N GLY A 220 22.31 17.90 -15.42
CA GLY A 220 22.01 16.53 -15.02
C GLY A 220 20.52 16.29 -14.79
N TRP A 221 20.19 15.04 -14.53
CA TRP A 221 18.83 14.61 -14.19
C TRP A 221 18.58 14.73 -12.69
N ILE A 222 17.42 15.28 -12.34
CA ILE A 222 16.93 15.39 -10.96
C ILE A 222 15.58 14.69 -10.83
N TRP A 223 15.29 14.26 -9.60
CA TRP A 223 13.93 14.08 -9.14
C TRP A 223 13.47 15.41 -8.55
N ASP A 224 12.60 16.10 -9.27
CA ASP A 224 11.99 17.32 -8.77
C ASP A 224 10.77 16.96 -7.92
N SER A 225 10.68 17.58 -6.74
CA SER A 225 9.59 17.31 -5.80
C SER A 225 8.46 18.30 -6.03
N LEU A 226 7.26 17.76 -6.15
CA LEU A 226 6.02 18.51 -6.32
C LEU A 226 4.99 18.07 -5.29
N PHE A 227 4.00 18.93 -5.09
CA PHE A 227 2.70 18.50 -4.59
C PHE A 227 1.59 19.17 -5.40
N GLN A 228 0.44 18.51 -5.43
CA GLN A 228 -0.76 18.99 -6.09
C GLN A 228 -1.90 19.03 -5.09
N GLU A 229 -2.77 20.03 -5.24
CA GLU A 229 -4.13 19.95 -4.73
C GLU A 229 -5.07 19.68 -5.90
N ILE A 230 -5.90 18.64 -5.76
CA ILE A 230 -6.87 18.25 -6.76
C ILE A 230 -8.27 18.23 -6.18
N ASP A 231 -9.27 18.53 -7.00
CA ASP A 231 -10.67 18.27 -6.64
C ASP A 231 -10.89 16.75 -6.64
N LEU A 232 -11.34 16.20 -5.50
CA LEU A 232 -11.40 14.75 -5.32
C LEU A 232 -12.51 14.10 -6.16
N GLU A 233 -13.55 14.85 -6.50
CA GLU A 233 -14.70 14.37 -7.28
C GLU A 233 -14.38 14.30 -8.78
N THR A 234 -13.77 15.36 -9.31
CA THR A 234 -13.53 15.56 -10.74
C THR A 234 -12.11 15.18 -11.18
N GLY A 235 -11.15 15.17 -10.26
CA GLY A 235 -9.73 15.03 -10.56
C GLY A 235 -9.09 16.29 -11.17
N GLU A 236 -9.78 17.43 -11.13
CA GLU A 236 -9.25 18.70 -11.62
C GLU A 236 -8.06 19.17 -10.78
N LEU A 237 -7.01 19.66 -11.44
CA LEU A 237 -5.87 20.30 -10.78
C LEU A 237 -6.25 21.70 -10.31
N LEU A 238 -6.21 21.92 -8.99
CA LEU A 238 -6.52 23.22 -8.39
C LEU A 238 -5.25 24.02 -8.08
N PHE A 239 -4.21 23.33 -7.61
CA PHE A 239 -2.93 23.94 -7.27
C PHE A 239 -1.77 22.99 -7.53
N GLN A 240 -0.63 23.52 -7.95
CA GLN A 240 0.61 22.75 -8.06
C GLN A 240 1.79 23.60 -7.62
N TRP A 241 2.66 22.99 -6.83
CA TRP A 241 3.91 23.60 -6.40
C TRP A 241 5.09 22.72 -6.80
N ARG A 242 6.21 23.34 -7.17
CA ARG A 242 7.43 22.65 -7.63
C ARG A 242 8.66 23.20 -6.94
N ALA A 243 9.42 22.33 -6.26
CA ALA A 243 10.55 22.74 -5.43
C ALA A 243 11.61 23.56 -6.18
N SER A 244 11.95 23.16 -7.41
CA SER A 244 13.00 23.82 -8.19
C SER A 244 12.67 25.27 -8.58
N ASP A 245 11.40 25.68 -8.55
CA ASP A 245 10.99 27.07 -8.80
C ASP A 245 11.35 27.99 -7.61
N HIS A 246 11.29 27.46 -6.39
CA HIS A 246 11.39 28.24 -5.16
C HIS A 246 12.74 28.11 -4.43
N TYR A 247 13.44 26.99 -4.57
CA TYR A 247 14.66 26.70 -3.81
C TYR A 247 15.92 26.63 -4.67
N SER A 248 17.06 26.89 -4.04
CA SER A 248 18.39 26.66 -4.64
C SER A 248 18.87 25.24 -4.34
N PHE A 249 19.42 24.55 -5.35
CA PHE A 249 20.05 23.24 -5.15
C PHE A 249 21.23 23.28 -4.15
N GLY A 250 21.85 24.45 -3.97
CA GLY A 250 22.91 24.64 -2.98
C GLY A 250 22.45 24.52 -1.53
N GLU A 251 21.14 24.55 -1.30
CA GLU A 251 20.57 24.42 0.03
C GLU A 251 20.47 22.97 0.50
N SER A 252 20.46 22.02 -0.44
CA SER A 252 20.38 20.60 -0.13
C SER A 252 21.53 20.14 0.78
N TYR A 253 21.21 19.24 1.71
CA TYR A 253 22.16 18.48 2.49
C TYR A 253 22.52 17.15 1.82
N ASP A 254 21.73 16.68 0.85
CA ASP A 254 22.13 15.56 0.01
C ASP A 254 23.17 16.06 -1.01
N PRO A 255 24.38 15.49 -1.04
CA PRO A 255 25.42 15.97 -1.94
C PRO A 255 25.14 15.50 -3.38
N LEU A 256 25.25 16.42 -4.34
CA LEU A 256 25.28 16.09 -5.76
C LEU A 256 26.50 15.19 -6.09
N ARG A 257 26.28 13.87 -6.05
CA ARG A 257 27.27 12.83 -6.37
C ARG A 257 27.07 12.28 -7.78
N VAL A 258 25.82 12.02 -8.16
CA VAL A 258 25.39 11.44 -9.44
C VAL A 258 24.07 12.11 -9.83
N ALA A 259 23.91 12.46 -11.10
CA ALA A 259 22.69 13.06 -11.67
C ALA A 259 22.49 12.54 -13.11
N THR A 260 22.47 11.22 -13.27
CA THR A 260 22.24 10.55 -14.56
C THR A 260 20.78 10.16 -14.68
N GLU A 261 20.28 9.89 -15.89
CA GLU A 261 18.89 9.48 -16.10
C GLU A 261 18.51 8.23 -15.28
N GLN A 262 19.43 7.26 -15.16
CA GLN A 262 19.22 6.03 -14.39
C GLN A 262 19.34 6.23 -12.87
N LYS A 263 19.90 7.37 -12.44
CA LYS A 263 20.05 7.72 -11.03
C LYS A 263 19.97 9.25 -10.91
N PRO A 264 18.75 9.81 -11.09
CA PRO A 264 18.55 11.23 -10.95
C PRO A 264 18.90 11.66 -9.52
N TRP A 265 19.34 12.90 -9.37
CA TRP A 265 19.65 13.43 -8.05
C TRP A 265 18.36 13.86 -7.35
N ASP A 266 18.07 13.21 -6.23
CA ASP A 266 16.95 13.54 -5.34
C ASP A 266 17.42 14.57 -4.30
N TRP A 267 17.26 15.85 -4.62
CA TRP A 267 17.90 16.94 -3.89
C TRP A 267 17.00 17.58 -2.81
N PHE A 268 15.67 17.44 -2.91
CA PHE A 268 14.70 18.13 -2.03
C PHE A 268 13.94 17.15 -1.13
N HIS A 269 13.31 16.13 -1.74
CA HIS A 269 12.60 15.02 -1.11
C HIS A 269 11.48 15.44 -0.15
N ILE A 270 10.29 15.73 -0.69
CA ILE A 270 9.07 15.92 0.11
C ILE A 270 8.60 14.58 0.65
N ASN A 271 8.24 14.54 1.93
CA ASN A 271 7.66 13.34 2.55
C ASN A 271 6.35 13.56 3.32
N SER A 272 5.90 14.81 3.47
CA SER A 272 4.58 15.14 4.02
C SER A 272 4.17 16.55 3.58
N VAL A 273 2.88 16.71 3.32
CA VAL A 273 2.24 17.98 2.97
C VAL A 273 0.88 18.04 3.64
N GLU A 274 0.66 19.04 4.49
CA GLU A 274 -0.63 19.30 5.13
C GLU A 274 -1.15 20.67 4.70
N LYS A 275 -2.40 20.75 4.23
CA LYS A 275 -3.08 22.03 4.01
C LYS A 275 -3.82 22.46 5.28
N ASP A 276 -3.66 23.72 5.67
CA ASP A 276 -4.36 24.29 6.81
C ASP A 276 -5.62 25.07 6.43
N ALA A 277 -6.38 25.50 7.44
CA ALA A 277 -7.60 26.28 7.26
C ALA A 277 -7.36 27.70 6.69
N ALA A 278 -6.11 28.19 6.65
CA ALA A 278 -5.76 29.43 5.97
C ALA A 278 -5.50 29.20 4.46
N GLY A 279 -5.56 27.94 4.01
CA GLY A 279 -5.31 27.55 2.63
C GLY A 279 -3.83 27.39 2.30
N ASN A 280 -2.93 27.45 3.29
CA ASN A 280 -1.50 27.32 3.10
C ASN A 280 -1.04 25.87 3.37
N TYR A 281 0.18 25.55 2.95
CA TYR A 281 0.71 24.20 3.04
C TYR A 281 1.93 24.14 3.96
N LEU A 282 1.91 23.22 4.93
CA LEU A 282 3.05 22.81 5.73
C LEU A 282 3.74 21.63 5.03
N VAL A 283 5.02 21.77 4.68
CA VAL A 283 5.76 20.81 3.86
C VAL A 283 7.04 20.38 4.55
N SER A 284 7.22 19.08 4.76
CA SER A 284 8.49 18.51 5.22
C SER A 284 9.38 18.14 4.04
N ALA A 285 10.61 18.68 4.04
CA ALA A 285 11.62 18.39 3.03
C ALA A 285 12.83 17.70 3.67
N ARG A 286 12.96 16.39 3.44
CA ARG A 286 13.95 15.52 4.09
C ARG A 286 15.39 15.96 3.80
N HIS A 287 15.71 16.23 2.54
CA HIS A 287 17.08 16.57 2.12
C HIS A 287 17.43 18.03 2.34
N MET A 288 16.43 18.87 2.62
CA MET A 288 16.62 20.26 3.05
C MET A 288 16.76 20.39 4.57
N ARG A 289 16.37 19.34 5.31
CA ARG A 289 16.31 19.30 6.78
C ARG A 289 15.48 20.44 7.36
N CYS A 290 14.37 20.75 6.71
CA CYS A 290 13.47 21.81 7.12
C CYS A 290 12.01 21.42 6.98
N ILE A 291 11.18 22.13 7.73
CA ILE A 291 9.72 22.16 7.54
C ILE A 291 9.40 23.57 7.07
N ALA A 292 8.78 23.67 5.90
CA ALA A 292 8.46 24.93 5.23
C ALA A 292 6.96 25.20 5.26
N TYR A 293 6.59 26.47 5.27
CA TYR A 293 5.20 26.91 5.15
C TYR A 293 5.04 27.74 3.90
N ILE A 294 4.11 27.31 3.05
CA ILE A 294 3.99 27.74 1.66
C ILE A 294 2.62 28.37 1.45
N SER A 295 2.62 29.55 0.85
CA SER A 295 1.41 30.29 0.49
C SER A 295 0.56 29.52 -0.52
N GLY A 296 -0.71 29.31 -0.23
CA GLY A 296 -1.65 28.71 -1.18
C GLY A 296 -2.12 29.64 -2.29
N GLU A 297 -1.86 30.96 -2.16
CA GLU A 297 -2.27 31.94 -3.17
C GLU A 297 -1.29 32.01 -4.35
N ASP A 298 0.01 31.94 -4.06
CA ASP A 298 1.08 32.24 -5.03
C ASP A 298 2.28 31.30 -4.94
N GLY A 299 2.24 30.28 -4.06
CA GLY A 299 3.29 29.30 -3.89
C GLY A 299 4.58 29.81 -3.24
N ARG A 300 4.63 31.06 -2.77
CA ARG A 300 5.85 31.58 -2.13
C ARG A 300 6.08 30.91 -0.78
N VAL A 301 7.34 30.62 -0.48
CA VAL A 301 7.75 30.15 0.86
C VAL A 301 7.62 31.31 1.84
N LEU A 302 6.72 31.19 2.81
CA LEU A 302 6.46 32.21 3.82
C LEU A 302 7.52 32.20 4.91
N TRP A 303 7.87 31.00 5.37
CA TRP A 303 8.97 30.75 6.31
C TRP A 303 9.39 29.29 6.24
N GLN A 304 10.56 28.99 6.81
CA GLN A 304 10.94 27.62 7.12
C GLN A 304 11.59 27.56 8.50
N VAL A 305 11.37 26.45 9.20
CA VAL A 305 12.10 26.10 10.42
C VAL A 305 13.10 25.00 10.08
N GLY A 306 14.33 25.13 10.57
CA GLY A 306 15.44 24.25 10.22
C GLY A 306 16.10 24.52 8.86
N GLY A 307 17.08 23.69 8.51
CA GLY A 307 17.85 23.78 7.27
C GLY A 307 18.75 25.01 7.16
N ARG A 308 19.26 25.26 5.95
CA ARG A 308 20.22 26.37 5.70
C ARG A 308 19.58 27.76 5.71
N ALA A 309 18.31 27.85 5.31
CA ALA A 309 17.53 29.09 5.23
C ALA A 309 16.53 29.24 6.39
N ASN A 310 16.87 28.69 7.56
CA ASN A 310 16.04 28.76 8.77
C ASN A 310 15.62 30.21 9.11
N SER A 311 14.31 30.41 9.32
CA SER A 311 13.70 31.70 9.62
C SER A 311 13.60 32.02 11.12
N PHE A 312 13.80 31.02 11.99
CA PHE A 312 13.53 31.13 13.42
C PHE A 312 14.80 31.17 14.28
N LYS A 313 14.82 32.03 15.31
CA LYS A 313 15.82 32.00 16.38
C LYS A 313 15.62 30.74 17.22
N GLU A 314 16.63 29.87 17.23
CA GLU A 314 16.64 28.68 18.07
C GLU A 314 16.80 29.06 19.56
N LYS A 315 15.96 28.50 20.44
CA LYS A 315 15.94 28.78 21.90
C LYS A 315 16.01 27.53 22.78
N SER A 316 16.50 26.41 22.27
CA SER A 316 16.50 25.10 22.93
C SER A 316 17.79 24.29 22.70
N ALA A 317 18.90 24.98 22.48
CA ALA A 317 20.24 24.41 22.27
C ALA A 317 20.33 23.49 21.04
N GLY A 318 19.74 23.95 19.94
CA GLY A 318 19.65 23.25 18.66
C GLY A 318 18.48 22.28 18.53
N ARG A 319 17.82 21.90 19.63
CA ARG A 319 16.82 20.81 19.61
C ARG A 319 15.54 21.16 18.86
N ALA A 320 15.26 22.45 18.63
CA ALA A 320 14.09 22.88 17.87
C ALA A 320 14.32 22.93 16.35
N THR A 321 15.58 22.99 15.88
CA THR A 321 15.89 23.28 14.46
C THR A 321 16.94 22.37 13.83
N ASN A 322 17.67 21.57 14.61
CA ASN A 322 18.77 20.71 14.13
C ASN A 322 18.37 19.24 14.00
N TYR A 323 17.12 18.98 13.60
CA TYR A 323 16.66 17.64 13.24
C TYR A 323 17.20 17.21 11.87
N ILE A 324 17.20 15.90 11.60
CA ILE A 324 17.78 15.34 10.37
C ILE A 324 16.85 14.29 9.80
N GLY A 325 16.51 14.46 8.53
CA GLY A 325 15.78 13.47 7.76
C GLY A 325 14.33 13.29 8.21
N GLN A 326 13.75 14.30 8.86
CA GLN A 326 12.44 14.29 9.49
C GLN A 326 11.31 13.88 8.53
N HIS A 327 10.30 13.19 9.05
CA HIS A 327 9.09 12.76 8.34
C HIS A 327 7.83 13.21 9.08
N ASP A 328 6.70 13.15 8.37
CA ASP A 328 5.37 13.24 8.95
C ASP A 328 5.14 14.52 9.77
N ALA A 329 5.43 15.67 9.14
CA ALA A 329 5.29 16.97 9.78
C ALA A 329 3.85 17.46 9.71
N HIS A 330 3.27 17.74 10.87
CA HIS A 330 1.88 18.16 11.01
C HIS A 330 1.74 19.33 11.97
N TRP A 331 0.70 20.15 11.78
CA TRP A 331 0.28 21.04 12.86
C TRP A 331 -0.27 20.21 14.02
N VAL A 332 0.00 20.64 15.25
CA VAL A 332 -0.72 20.08 16.40
C VAL A 332 -2.21 20.41 16.22
N PRO A 333 -3.14 19.46 16.38
CA PRO A 333 -4.57 19.71 16.20
C PRO A 333 -5.05 20.97 16.95
N GLY A 334 -5.65 21.90 16.22
CA GLY A 334 -6.15 23.17 16.76
C GLY A 334 -5.08 24.24 17.05
N SER A 335 -3.82 24.00 16.71
CA SER A 335 -2.71 24.95 16.85
C SER A 335 -2.26 25.47 15.48
N ASN A 336 -1.83 26.73 15.45
CA ASN A 336 -1.12 27.34 14.33
C ASN A 336 0.30 27.80 14.73
N THR A 337 0.77 27.39 15.91
CA THR A 337 2.08 27.74 16.47
C THR A 337 2.88 26.53 16.93
N SER A 338 2.35 25.31 16.80
CA SER A 338 3.00 24.09 17.29
C SER A 338 3.04 23.05 16.19
N ILE A 339 4.23 22.49 15.93
CA ILE A 339 4.44 21.49 14.87
C ILE A 339 4.94 20.20 15.50
N THR A 340 4.43 19.08 15.04
CA THR A 340 4.89 17.72 15.39
C THR A 340 5.50 17.04 14.18
N PHE A 341 6.51 16.20 14.40
CA PHE A 341 7.13 15.41 13.34
C PHE A 341 7.92 14.23 13.92
N PHE A 342 8.16 13.23 13.08
CA PHE A 342 9.09 12.15 13.38
C PHE A 342 10.52 12.56 12.99
N ASP A 343 11.40 12.72 13.97
CA ASP A 343 12.80 13.07 13.77
C ASP A 343 13.66 11.81 13.66
N ASN A 344 14.01 11.46 12.43
CA ASN A 344 14.81 10.28 12.14
C ASN A 344 16.21 10.35 12.75
N ARG A 345 16.75 11.56 12.98
CA ARG A 345 18.15 11.83 13.38
C ARG A 345 19.20 11.24 12.44
N GLY A 346 18.80 10.95 11.22
CA GLY A 346 19.61 10.24 10.25
C GLY A 346 19.16 10.48 8.82
N ASP A 347 20.15 10.53 7.94
CA ASP A 347 19.97 10.42 6.49
C ASP A 347 21.07 9.51 5.92
N TRP A 348 21.05 9.29 4.60
CA TRP A 348 22.00 8.42 3.91
C TRP A 348 23.46 8.88 4.01
N THR A 349 23.71 10.11 4.44
CA THR A 349 25.05 10.71 4.58
C THR A 349 25.45 10.92 6.04
N TYR A 350 24.51 11.17 6.95
CA TYR A 350 24.74 11.49 8.36
C TYR A 350 23.86 10.63 9.27
N HIS A 351 24.46 9.86 10.17
CA HIS A 351 23.77 8.92 11.06
C HIS A 351 24.50 8.76 12.40
N THR A 352 25.04 9.87 12.93
CA THR A 352 25.85 9.86 14.15
C THR A 352 25.03 9.65 15.43
N GLU A 353 23.76 10.05 15.41
CA GLU A 353 22.81 9.79 16.50
C GLU A 353 21.91 8.63 16.07
N GLN A 354 22.26 7.41 16.48
CA GLN A 354 21.49 6.19 16.18
C GLN A 354 20.26 6.07 17.08
N LYS A 355 19.36 7.06 17.00
CA LYS A 355 18.10 7.09 17.74
C LYS A 355 17.10 8.03 17.07
N SER A 356 15.93 7.52 16.71
CA SER A 356 14.83 8.35 16.22
C SER A 356 13.88 8.74 17.35
N MET A 357 13.18 9.85 17.19
CA MET A 357 12.27 10.38 18.21
C MET A 357 11.12 11.17 17.60
N GLY A 358 9.96 11.13 18.25
CA GLY A 358 8.89 12.10 17.99
C GLY A 358 9.26 13.46 18.56
N THR A 359 9.02 14.53 17.82
CA THR A 359 9.38 15.89 18.23
C THR A 359 8.21 16.82 18.07
N ARG A 360 7.94 17.60 19.11
CA ARG A 360 7.04 18.75 19.10
C ARG A 360 7.85 20.02 19.31
N ILE A 361 7.70 20.99 18.42
CA ILE A 361 8.28 22.33 18.54
C ILE A 361 7.18 23.39 18.64
N GLU A 362 7.53 24.49 19.29
CA GLU A 362 6.69 25.67 19.44
C GLU A 362 7.33 26.84 18.69
N LEU A 363 6.52 27.55 17.90
CA LEU A 363 6.89 28.70 17.09
C LEU A 363 6.29 29.97 17.69
N ASN A 364 7.11 31.00 17.78
CA ASN A 364 6.67 32.35 18.11
C ASN A 364 6.91 33.26 16.90
N PHE A 365 5.82 33.76 16.30
CA PHE A 365 5.89 34.61 15.12
C PHE A 365 6.17 36.10 15.42
N ASP A 366 5.94 36.55 16.66
CA ASP A 366 6.24 37.94 17.06
C ASP A 366 7.74 38.21 17.08
N ASP A 367 8.53 37.25 17.57
CA ASP A 367 9.98 37.35 17.65
C ASP A 367 10.74 36.42 16.71
N MET A 368 10.00 35.66 15.88
CA MET A 368 10.46 34.62 14.98
C MET A 368 11.42 33.67 15.71
N SER A 369 10.95 32.97 16.74
CA SER A 369 11.74 31.98 17.48
C SER A 369 11.09 30.61 17.54
N ALA A 370 11.93 29.57 17.69
CA ALA A 370 11.51 28.19 17.83
C ALA A 370 12.08 27.60 19.12
N THR A 371 11.22 26.94 19.90
CA THR A 371 11.57 26.20 21.12
C THR A 371 11.15 24.75 21.01
N LEU A 372 11.90 23.87 21.65
CA LEU A 372 11.47 22.49 21.84
C LEU A 372 10.31 22.48 22.85
N GLY A 373 9.18 21.92 22.43
CA GLY A 373 8.09 21.57 23.33
C GLY A 373 8.37 20.23 24.01
N LYS A 374 8.48 19.15 23.23
CA LYS A 374 8.64 17.78 23.75
C LYS A 374 9.40 16.88 22.79
N HIS A 375 10.11 15.90 23.34
CA HIS A 375 10.60 14.73 22.62
C HIS A 375 9.98 13.46 23.20
N TYR A 376 9.62 12.53 22.32
CA TYR A 376 9.11 11.20 22.62
C TYR A 376 10.12 10.19 22.08
N ALA A 377 10.68 9.38 22.96
CA ALA A 377 11.91 8.66 22.66
C ALA A 377 11.85 7.24 23.24
N HIS A 378 11.99 6.24 22.38
CA HIS A 378 12.02 4.85 22.82
C HIS A 378 13.22 4.55 23.73
N GLU A 379 13.02 3.76 24.78
CA GLU A 379 14.04 3.44 25.79
C GLU A 379 15.16 2.54 25.26
N LYS A 380 14.88 1.76 24.21
CA LYS A 380 15.87 0.94 23.50
C LYS A 380 16.59 1.69 22.38
N ASN A 381 16.35 3.00 22.23
CA ASN A 381 16.92 3.83 21.16
C ASN A 381 16.66 3.25 19.76
N VAL A 382 15.40 2.91 19.45
CA VAL A 382 15.02 2.48 18.10
C VAL A 382 15.43 3.56 17.10
N TYR A 383 16.06 3.14 16.01
CA TYR A 383 16.60 4.03 14.99
C TYR A 383 16.05 3.64 13.62
N SER A 384 15.33 4.57 12.99
CA SER A 384 14.78 4.45 11.64
C SER A 384 15.42 5.55 10.79
N VAL A 385 16.31 5.18 9.85
CA VAL A 385 17.05 6.13 9.00
C VAL A 385 16.17 6.85 7.95
N SER A 386 14.95 6.36 7.76
CA SER A 386 13.94 6.93 6.87
C SER A 386 12.54 6.56 7.37
N GLN A 387 11.51 7.20 6.81
CA GLN A 387 10.10 6.92 7.08
C GLN A 387 9.73 7.17 8.54
N GLY A 388 8.52 6.76 8.92
CA GLY A 388 7.99 6.88 10.27
C GLY A 388 6.97 7.99 10.40
N SER A 389 6.19 7.88 11.48
CA SER A 389 5.04 8.72 11.76
C SER A 389 5.06 9.28 13.17
N TYR A 390 4.38 10.42 13.32
CA TYR A 390 4.01 11.02 14.60
C TYR A 390 2.51 11.29 14.56
N GLN A 391 1.76 10.70 15.49
CA GLN A 391 0.33 10.94 15.60
C GLN A 391 -0.04 11.35 17.04
N THR A 392 -0.66 12.51 17.19
CA THR A 392 -1.35 12.89 18.44
C THR A 392 -2.77 12.31 18.42
N LEU A 393 -3.12 11.54 19.44
CA LEU A 393 -4.45 10.96 19.62
C LEU A 393 -5.39 11.95 20.37
N PRO A 394 -6.72 11.80 20.25
CA PRO A 394 -7.68 12.69 20.92
C PRO A 394 -7.56 12.74 22.45
N ASN A 395 -7.01 11.70 23.08
CA ASN A 395 -6.76 11.62 24.51
C ASN A 395 -5.43 12.29 24.94
N GLY A 396 -4.69 12.91 24.02
CA GLY A 396 -3.40 13.54 24.26
C GLY A 396 -2.18 12.60 24.15
N HIS A 397 -2.40 11.29 24.01
CA HIS A 397 -1.32 10.34 23.79
C HIS A 397 -0.65 10.54 22.43
N VAL A 398 0.54 9.99 22.30
CA VAL A 398 1.36 10.10 21.09
C VAL A 398 1.76 8.71 20.59
N VAL A 399 1.44 8.40 19.35
CA VAL A 399 1.88 7.18 18.66
C VAL A 399 3.03 7.51 17.74
N LEU A 400 4.13 6.75 17.86
CA LEU A 400 5.23 6.78 16.91
C LEU A 400 5.29 5.46 16.13
N GLY A 401 5.24 5.58 14.80
CA GLY A 401 5.57 4.50 13.89
C GLY A 401 7.02 4.61 13.42
N TYR A 402 7.83 3.59 13.63
CA TYR A 402 9.26 3.62 13.31
C TYR A 402 9.54 3.10 11.90
N GLY A 403 8.95 3.69 10.86
CA GLY A 403 8.58 2.96 9.64
C GLY A 403 9.64 2.20 8.81
N ASN A 404 10.94 2.52 8.90
CA ASN A 404 12.00 1.66 8.35
C ASN A 404 12.24 0.36 9.16
N ASN A 405 11.57 0.23 10.30
CA ASN A 405 11.54 -0.92 11.17
C ASN A 405 10.09 -1.35 11.40
N GLY A 406 9.90 -2.62 11.74
CA GLY A 406 8.60 -3.11 12.17
C GLY A 406 8.27 -2.78 13.63
N VAL A 407 8.22 -1.49 14.01
CA VAL A 407 8.05 -1.06 15.41
C VAL A 407 7.01 0.06 15.55
N MET A 408 6.19 -0.03 16.59
CA MET A 408 5.24 1.00 17.01
C MET A 408 5.27 1.16 18.52
N THR A 409 5.22 2.41 18.98
CA THR A 409 5.24 2.74 20.40
C THR A 409 4.24 3.86 20.69
N GLU A 410 3.41 3.69 21.71
CA GLU A 410 2.52 4.74 22.22
C GLU A 410 3.03 5.30 23.55
N PHE A 411 2.94 6.62 23.69
CA PHE A 411 3.39 7.39 24.84
C PHE A 411 2.25 8.19 25.45
N ASP A 412 2.28 8.38 26.77
CA ASP A 412 1.50 9.44 27.42
C ASP A 412 2.07 10.83 27.09
N GLU A 413 1.38 11.90 27.49
CA GLU A 413 1.81 13.30 27.28
C GLU A 413 3.20 13.60 27.90
N ASP A 414 3.56 12.88 28.96
CA ASP A 414 4.81 13.03 29.68
C ASP A 414 5.99 12.32 29.00
N GLY A 415 5.73 11.49 27.99
CA GLY A 415 6.73 10.73 27.25
C GLY A 415 7.07 9.38 27.88
N ASN A 416 6.22 8.86 28.77
CA ASN A 416 6.33 7.49 29.24
C ASN A 416 5.67 6.54 28.23
N ILE A 417 6.34 5.42 27.94
CA ILE A 417 5.79 4.41 27.03
C ILE A 417 4.62 3.67 27.72
N LEU A 418 3.46 3.69 27.09
CA LEU A 418 2.28 2.91 27.51
C LEU A 418 2.28 1.54 26.84
N CYS A 419 2.52 1.52 25.52
CA CYS A 419 2.45 0.35 24.67
C CYS A 419 3.63 0.29 23.71
N ASP A 420 4.11 -0.92 23.43
CA ASP A 420 5.25 -1.15 22.55
C ASP A 420 5.14 -2.53 21.90
N ALA A 421 5.15 -2.56 20.57
CA ALA A 421 4.99 -3.79 19.80
C ALA A 421 5.87 -3.82 18.56
N TYR A 422 6.47 -4.98 18.31
CA TYR A 422 7.34 -5.25 17.17
C TYR A 422 6.70 -6.29 16.25
N PHE A 423 6.74 -6.07 14.94
CA PHE A 423 6.49 -7.09 13.91
C PHE A 423 7.75 -7.42 13.11
N GLU A 424 8.91 -7.02 13.64
CA GLU A 424 10.25 -7.36 13.17
C GLU A 424 11.13 -7.72 14.37
N PRO A 425 11.94 -8.79 14.32
CA PRO A 425 12.95 -9.07 15.34
C PRO A 425 13.89 -7.88 15.56
N SER A 426 14.10 -7.48 16.81
CA SER A 426 14.95 -6.31 17.10
C SER A 426 16.40 -6.46 16.66
N LYS A 427 16.92 -7.69 16.49
CA LYS A 427 18.25 -7.92 15.91
C LYS A 427 18.38 -7.44 14.46
N ASP A 428 17.26 -7.35 13.74
CA ASP A 428 17.19 -7.10 12.31
C ASP A 428 16.73 -5.66 12.00
N TRP A 429 16.52 -4.80 13.01
CA TRP A 429 16.23 -3.39 12.79
C TRP A 429 17.25 -2.74 11.85
N THR A 430 16.78 -1.84 10.99
CA THR A 430 17.51 -1.17 9.89
C THR A 430 17.93 -2.07 8.73
N SER A 431 17.57 -3.36 8.76
CA SER A 431 17.87 -4.27 7.65
C SER A 431 17.05 -3.98 6.39
N GLY A 432 15.84 -3.44 6.55
CA GLY A 432 14.86 -3.31 5.47
C GLY A 432 14.10 -4.61 5.14
N ASN A 433 14.34 -5.70 5.89
CA ASN A 433 13.60 -6.97 5.74
C ASN A 433 12.10 -6.76 5.96
N VAL A 434 11.75 -5.98 6.98
CA VAL A 434 10.38 -5.65 7.38
C VAL A 434 10.30 -4.15 7.65
N GLN A 435 9.32 -3.51 7.05
CA GLN A 435 9.08 -2.07 7.09
C GLN A 435 7.56 -1.85 7.08
N SER A 436 7.14 -0.69 7.56
CA SER A 436 5.78 -0.19 7.38
C SER A 436 5.86 1.33 7.42
N TYR A 437 5.62 1.99 6.29
CA TYR A 437 6.06 3.38 6.10
C TYR A 437 5.56 4.33 7.19
N ARG A 438 4.30 4.16 7.61
CA ARG A 438 3.72 4.73 8.82
C ARG A 438 3.02 3.62 9.60
N ASN A 439 2.98 3.76 10.93
CA ASN A 439 2.13 2.95 11.81
C ASN A 439 1.27 3.94 12.60
N MET A 440 -0.05 3.74 12.57
CA MET A 440 -1.01 4.74 13.07
C MET A 440 -2.13 4.04 13.85
N LYS A 441 -2.90 4.81 14.63
CA LYS A 441 -4.13 4.35 15.29
C LYS A 441 -5.34 5.16 14.83
N PHE A 442 -6.46 4.48 14.55
CA PHE A 442 -7.72 5.13 14.19
C PHE A 442 -8.93 4.36 14.69
N ASN A 443 -10.02 5.09 14.94
CA ASN A 443 -11.34 4.46 15.09
C ASN A 443 -11.89 4.12 13.71
N TRP A 444 -12.36 2.89 13.55
CA TRP A 444 -12.93 2.38 12.32
C TRP A 444 -14.14 1.50 12.61
N THR A 445 -15.18 1.62 11.79
CA THR A 445 -16.33 0.71 11.83
C THR A 445 -16.34 -0.04 10.51
N GLY A 446 -16.05 -1.34 10.58
CA GLY A 446 -16.04 -2.23 9.43
C GLY A 446 -17.31 -3.08 9.39
N MET A 447 -18.02 -2.99 8.26
CA MET A 447 -19.30 -3.65 7.99
C MET A 447 -19.19 -4.40 6.65
N PRO A 448 -18.39 -5.47 6.57
CA PRO A 448 -18.19 -6.19 5.31
C PRO A 448 -19.51 -6.75 4.76
N LYS A 449 -19.70 -6.71 3.43
CA LYS A 449 -20.86 -7.33 2.75
C LYS A 449 -20.72 -8.84 2.55
N THR A 450 -19.52 -9.39 2.77
CA THR A 450 -19.30 -10.83 2.72
C THR A 450 -20.05 -11.52 3.86
N SER A 451 -20.35 -12.81 3.70
CA SER A 451 -20.86 -13.62 4.81
C SER A 451 -19.72 -13.99 5.78
N PRO A 452 -20.02 -14.21 7.08
CA PRO A 452 -19.11 -14.86 7.99
C PRO A 452 -18.62 -16.22 7.44
N SER A 453 -17.35 -16.53 7.65
CA SER A 453 -16.74 -17.80 7.26
C SER A 453 -16.87 -18.82 8.40
N LEU A 454 -17.19 -20.06 8.05
CA LEU A 454 -17.26 -21.19 8.96
C LEU A 454 -16.56 -22.38 8.32
N GLU A 455 -15.68 -23.05 9.05
CA GLU A 455 -14.96 -24.23 8.59
C GLU A 455 -14.88 -25.29 9.68
N LEU A 456 -14.87 -26.57 9.28
CA LEU A 456 -14.59 -27.69 10.18
C LEU A 456 -13.15 -28.17 9.94
N HIS A 457 -12.31 -28.05 10.95
CA HIS A 457 -10.91 -28.47 10.87
C HIS A 457 -10.50 -29.26 12.11
N GLU A 458 -9.89 -30.43 11.90
CA GLU A 458 -9.45 -31.35 12.97
C GLU A 458 -10.51 -31.65 14.05
N GLY A 459 -11.78 -31.54 13.68
CA GLY A 459 -12.90 -31.84 14.57
C GLY A 459 -13.39 -30.69 15.45
N ALA A 460 -12.91 -29.47 15.23
CA ALA A 460 -13.45 -28.26 15.81
C ALA A 460 -13.98 -27.33 14.70
N LEU A 461 -14.97 -26.51 15.03
CA LEU A 461 -15.44 -25.44 14.17
C LEU A 461 -14.54 -24.22 14.36
N TYR A 462 -14.20 -23.58 13.26
CA TYR A 462 -13.50 -22.30 13.22
C TYR A 462 -14.41 -21.30 12.51
N MET A 463 -14.50 -20.09 13.02
CA MET A 463 -15.34 -19.05 12.44
C MET A 463 -14.72 -17.67 12.56
N SER A 464 -14.90 -16.85 11.54
CA SER A 464 -14.46 -15.46 11.53
C SER A 464 -15.32 -14.63 10.57
N TRP A 465 -15.22 -13.30 10.65
CA TRP A 465 -15.82 -12.40 9.67
C TRP A 465 -14.84 -11.26 9.36
N LEU A 466 -14.07 -11.44 8.28
CA LEU A 466 -12.97 -10.53 7.91
C LEU A 466 -13.46 -9.10 7.71
N GLY A 467 -12.99 -8.21 8.57
CA GLY A 467 -13.35 -6.80 8.59
C GLY A 467 -14.56 -6.42 9.44
N SER A 468 -15.31 -7.37 10.01
CA SER A 468 -16.40 -7.00 10.91
C SER A 468 -15.85 -6.51 12.24
N THR A 469 -16.10 -5.24 12.56
CA THR A 469 -15.76 -4.66 13.88
C THR A 469 -16.92 -4.73 14.86
N GLU A 470 -18.13 -5.01 14.38
CA GLU A 470 -19.35 -5.01 15.19
C GLU A 470 -19.75 -6.40 15.71
N THR A 471 -19.10 -7.47 15.23
CA THR A 471 -19.34 -8.83 15.75
C THR A 471 -18.79 -8.97 17.17
N ASP A 472 -19.69 -9.27 18.11
CA ASP A 472 -19.38 -9.50 19.53
C ASP A 472 -19.57 -10.97 19.92
N GLY A 473 -20.40 -11.71 19.19
CA GLY A 473 -20.70 -13.12 19.47
C GLY A 473 -21.12 -13.91 18.24
N TRP A 474 -21.29 -15.21 18.45
CA TRP A 474 -21.70 -16.18 17.44
C TRP A 474 -22.94 -16.94 17.90
N LEU A 475 -23.86 -17.17 16.98
CA LEU A 475 -25.02 -18.05 17.13
C LEU A 475 -24.81 -19.31 16.29
N LEU A 476 -24.65 -20.46 16.93
CA LEU A 476 -24.54 -21.74 16.25
C LEU A 476 -25.93 -22.28 15.92
N LEU A 477 -26.11 -22.63 14.65
CA LEU A 477 -27.35 -23.12 14.06
C LEU A 477 -27.11 -24.52 13.49
N HIS A 478 -28.10 -25.41 13.54
CA HIS A 478 -27.98 -26.78 13.00
C HIS A 478 -29.21 -27.28 12.22
N SER A 479 -29.00 -28.15 11.25
CA SER A 479 -30.03 -28.76 10.41
C SER A 479 -29.63 -30.18 9.99
N SER A 480 -30.63 -31.02 9.70
CA SER A 480 -30.41 -32.36 9.12
C SER A 480 -30.20 -32.31 7.60
N SER A 481 -30.34 -31.14 6.98
CA SER A 481 -30.14 -30.92 5.54
C SER A 481 -29.47 -29.57 5.32
N SER A 482 -28.55 -29.50 4.35
CA SER A 482 -27.86 -28.25 3.96
C SER A 482 -28.83 -27.13 3.59
N ASN A 483 -29.99 -27.48 3.03
CA ASN A 483 -31.02 -26.54 2.56
C ASN A 483 -32.29 -26.61 3.44
N GLY A 484 -32.21 -27.26 4.60
CA GLY A 484 -33.34 -27.39 5.52
C GLY A 484 -33.52 -26.19 6.45
N SER A 485 -34.55 -26.25 7.29
CA SER A 485 -34.73 -25.29 8.38
C SER A 485 -33.66 -25.50 9.46
N PHE A 486 -32.87 -24.46 9.69
CA PHE A 486 -31.85 -24.41 10.72
C PHE A 486 -32.47 -23.98 12.05
N LYS A 487 -32.13 -24.69 13.13
CA LYS A 487 -32.53 -24.35 14.49
C LYS A 487 -31.36 -23.79 15.26
N GLU A 488 -31.62 -22.84 16.14
CA GLU A 488 -30.63 -22.36 17.11
C GLU A 488 -30.21 -23.48 18.04
N LEU A 489 -28.89 -23.61 18.22
CA LEU A 489 -28.30 -24.58 19.13
C LEU A 489 -27.81 -23.88 20.40
N LEU A 490 -26.92 -22.89 20.26
CA LEU A 490 -26.35 -22.12 21.35
C LEU A 490 -25.64 -20.86 20.83
N SER A 491 -25.45 -19.87 21.69
CA SER A 491 -24.66 -18.67 21.43
C SER A 491 -23.45 -18.56 22.34
N PHE A 492 -22.33 -18.02 21.84
CA PHE A 492 -21.09 -17.83 22.59
C PHE A 492 -20.35 -16.57 22.15
N PRO A 493 -19.50 -15.97 23.02
CA PRO A 493 -18.77 -14.76 22.67
C PRO A 493 -17.72 -15.02 21.58
N LYS A 494 -17.42 -13.97 20.81
CA LYS A 494 -16.27 -13.95 19.90
C LYS A 494 -14.98 -13.95 20.71
N ALA A 495 -13.98 -14.71 20.26
CA ALA A 495 -12.64 -14.70 20.82
C ALA A 495 -11.63 -14.48 19.68
N GLY A 496 -10.75 -13.49 19.82
CA GLY A 496 -9.78 -13.13 18.79
C GLY A 496 -10.43 -12.74 17.45
N PHE A 497 -9.68 -12.87 16.37
CA PHE A 497 -10.20 -12.79 15.00
C PHE A 497 -10.99 -14.05 14.64
N GLU A 498 -10.33 -15.20 14.74
CA GLU A 498 -10.89 -16.52 14.49
C GLU A 498 -11.31 -17.11 15.83
N THR A 499 -12.58 -17.49 15.93
CA THR A 499 -13.12 -18.17 17.11
C THR A 499 -13.16 -19.67 16.84
N ARG A 500 -12.71 -20.46 17.81
CA ARG A 500 -12.76 -21.92 17.76
C ARG A 500 -13.79 -22.46 18.74
N TYR A 501 -14.60 -23.39 18.27
CA TYR A 501 -15.61 -24.09 19.05
C TYR A 501 -15.42 -25.60 18.93
N GLU A 502 -15.29 -26.28 20.07
CA GLU A 502 -15.36 -27.73 20.15
C GLU A 502 -16.73 -28.16 20.66
N PHE A 503 -17.29 -29.20 20.04
CA PHE A 503 -18.51 -29.80 20.53
C PHE A 503 -18.26 -30.52 21.86
N GLU A 504 -19.04 -30.16 22.88
CA GLU A 504 -19.09 -30.91 24.14
C GLU A 504 -19.77 -32.27 23.92
N GLU A 505 -19.42 -33.29 24.71
CA GLU A 505 -19.89 -34.68 24.50
C GLU A 505 -21.42 -34.84 24.58
N ASP A 506 -22.11 -33.93 25.26
CA ASP A 506 -23.55 -33.94 25.48
C ASP A 506 -24.34 -33.05 24.50
N VAL A 507 -23.66 -32.29 23.64
CA VAL A 507 -24.33 -31.42 22.65
C VAL A 507 -24.87 -32.23 21.48
N GLN A 508 -26.21 -32.31 21.38
CA GLN A 508 -26.87 -32.95 20.26
C GLN A 508 -26.89 -32.04 19.03
N VAL A 509 -25.96 -32.26 18.11
CA VAL A 509 -25.83 -31.51 16.86
C VAL A 509 -26.29 -32.34 15.65
N ARG A 510 -26.85 -31.66 14.64
CA ARG A 510 -27.29 -32.27 13.38
C ARG A 510 -26.19 -32.12 12.34
N GLU A 511 -26.27 -32.87 11.24
CA GLU A 511 -25.19 -32.98 10.25
C GLU A 511 -24.71 -31.64 9.68
N PHE A 512 -25.60 -30.68 9.43
CA PHE A 512 -25.24 -29.40 8.85
C PHE A 512 -25.30 -28.30 9.91
N VAL A 513 -24.28 -27.45 9.95
CA VAL A 513 -24.20 -26.30 10.86
C VAL A 513 -23.94 -24.99 10.12
N LYS A 514 -24.45 -23.89 10.67
CA LYS A 514 -24.18 -22.50 10.26
C LYS A 514 -23.83 -21.68 11.48
N ILE A 515 -23.17 -20.54 11.28
CA ILE A 515 -22.99 -19.53 12.32
C ILE A 515 -23.62 -18.21 11.91
N GLY A 516 -24.32 -17.59 12.85
CA GLY A 516 -24.80 -16.22 12.77
C GLY A 516 -23.86 -15.29 13.53
N ALA A 517 -23.46 -14.17 12.93
CA ALA A 517 -22.72 -13.12 13.62
C ALA A 517 -23.69 -12.25 14.43
N LEU A 518 -23.42 -12.09 15.73
CA LEU A 518 -24.21 -11.27 16.64
C LEU A 518 -23.46 -9.99 16.99
N ASN A 519 -24.16 -8.86 17.03
CA ASN A 519 -23.60 -7.63 17.60
C ASN A 519 -23.66 -7.65 19.15
N LYS A 520 -23.12 -6.59 19.79
CA LYS A 520 -23.11 -6.42 21.25
C LYS A 520 -24.49 -6.44 21.93
N ASP A 521 -25.55 -6.16 21.19
CA ASP A 521 -26.93 -6.15 21.67
C ASP A 521 -27.62 -7.52 21.46
N GLY A 522 -26.90 -8.49 20.87
CA GLY A 522 -27.40 -9.83 20.54
C GLY A 522 -28.20 -9.88 19.23
N HIS A 523 -28.18 -8.83 18.40
CA HIS A 523 -28.86 -8.84 17.11
C HIS A 523 -28.04 -9.58 16.05
N LEU A 524 -28.71 -10.45 15.30
CA LEU A 524 -28.15 -11.17 14.16
C LEU A 524 -27.88 -10.22 13.00
N MET A 525 -26.63 -10.18 12.53
CA MET A 525 -26.18 -9.30 11.45
C MET A 525 -26.06 -10.03 10.11
N ALA A 526 -25.49 -11.24 10.11
CA ALA A 526 -25.25 -12.06 8.93
C ALA A 526 -25.09 -13.53 9.30
N ILE A 527 -25.26 -14.44 8.32
CA ILE A 527 -25.17 -15.89 8.49
C ILE A 527 -24.17 -16.47 7.49
N SER A 528 -23.41 -17.49 7.90
CA SER A 528 -22.50 -18.24 7.04
C SER A 528 -23.20 -19.20 6.08
N TYR A 529 -22.46 -19.71 5.10
CA TYR A 529 -22.84 -20.92 4.38
C TYR A 529 -22.82 -22.15 5.31
N PRO A 530 -23.63 -23.19 5.02
CA PRO A 530 -23.66 -24.39 5.85
C PRO A 530 -22.44 -25.28 5.63
N VAL A 531 -21.92 -25.84 6.72
CA VAL A 531 -20.83 -26.85 6.72
C VAL A 531 -21.38 -28.18 7.22
N SER A 532 -21.03 -29.29 6.54
CA SER A 532 -21.33 -30.63 7.05
C SER A 532 -20.28 -31.06 8.08
N ILE A 533 -20.73 -31.52 9.24
CA ILE A 533 -19.89 -32.13 10.27
C ILE A 533 -19.86 -33.66 10.21
N GLY A 534 -20.44 -34.24 9.16
CA GLY A 534 -20.51 -35.68 8.92
C GLY A 534 -21.17 -36.48 10.05
N ASP A 535 -20.75 -37.74 10.19
CA ASP A 535 -21.34 -38.73 11.12
C ASP A 535 -21.10 -38.43 12.61
N ARG A 536 -20.44 -37.32 12.95
CA ARG A 536 -20.39 -36.80 14.33
C ARG A 536 -21.78 -36.35 14.83
N ALA A 537 -22.78 -36.27 13.95
CA ALA A 537 -24.19 -36.07 14.26
C ALA A 537 -24.87 -37.24 15.04
N THR A 538 -24.10 -38.12 15.69
CA THR A 538 -24.58 -39.37 16.28
C THR A 538 -25.13 -39.23 17.71
N VAL A 539 -26.04 -38.29 17.97
CA VAL A 539 -27.15 -38.50 18.96
C VAL A 539 -28.41 -37.68 18.60
N ALA A 540 -28.84 -37.60 17.33
CA ALA A 540 -30.16 -37.04 17.00
C ALA A 540 -31.04 -37.96 16.13
N ALA A 541 -30.54 -39.13 15.74
CA ALA A 541 -31.34 -40.14 15.04
C ALA A 541 -32.10 -41.03 16.02
N ASN A 542 -33.06 -40.46 16.77
CA ASN A 542 -34.26 -41.15 17.31
C ASN A 542 -35.13 -40.27 18.24
N VAL A 543 -35.30 -38.98 17.93
CA VAL A 543 -36.40 -38.22 18.55
C VAL A 543 -37.26 -37.59 17.46
N THR A 544 -38.32 -38.30 17.08
CA THR A 544 -39.49 -37.70 16.42
C THR A 544 -40.13 -36.72 17.40
N TYR A 545 -39.94 -35.42 17.17
CA TYR A 545 -40.79 -34.39 17.77
C TYR A 545 -41.96 -34.09 16.85
N PRO A 546 -43.15 -33.82 17.41
CA PRO A 546 -44.35 -33.51 16.62
C PRO A 546 -44.12 -32.22 15.82
N PRO A 547 -44.78 -32.08 14.66
CA PRO A 547 -44.80 -30.81 13.94
C PRO A 547 -45.55 -29.76 14.79
N GLU A 548 -45.12 -28.50 14.65
CA GLU A 548 -45.75 -27.25 15.14
C GLU A 548 -45.30 -26.72 16.51
N ALA A 549 -44.58 -25.59 16.50
CA ALA A 549 -45.17 -24.26 16.66
C ALA A 549 -44.05 -23.20 16.72
N GLY A 550 -44.07 -22.24 15.78
CA GLY A 550 -43.15 -21.11 15.72
C GLY A 550 -42.65 -20.82 14.31
N GLU A 551 -43.56 -20.69 13.34
CA GLU A 551 -43.29 -19.93 12.12
C GLU A 551 -43.01 -18.48 12.53
N PHE A 552 -41.82 -17.99 12.20
CA PHE A 552 -41.62 -16.58 11.90
C PHE A 552 -41.62 -16.47 10.39
N ASP A 553 -42.81 -16.24 9.85
CA ASP A 553 -43.03 -15.60 8.56
C ASP A 553 -42.92 -14.11 8.84
N ASP A 554 -41.85 -13.46 8.36
CA ASP A 554 -41.73 -12.00 8.16
C ASP A 554 -40.29 -11.69 7.67
N LEU A 555 -39.89 -12.31 6.57
CA LEU A 555 -38.97 -11.72 5.59
C LEU A 555 -39.45 -12.24 4.23
N GLU A 556 -40.49 -11.59 3.70
CA GLU A 556 -40.87 -11.73 2.30
C GLU A 556 -39.65 -11.36 1.44
N ASP A 557 -39.09 -12.40 0.84
CA ASP A 557 -38.19 -12.35 -0.30
C ASP A 557 -38.98 -11.76 -1.50
N ASP A 558 -38.84 -10.46 -1.73
CA ASP A 558 -39.08 -9.86 -3.05
C ASP A 558 -37.95 -10.33 -3.99
N TYR A 559 -38.00 -11.59 -4.41
CA TYR A 559 -37.28 -12.11 -5.58
C TYR A 559 -38.33 -12.45 -6.65
N GLU A 560 -38.84 -11.42 -7.31
CA GLU A 560 -39.58 -11.61 -8.55
C GLU A 560 -38.64 -12.14 -9.65
N ALA A 561 -38.87 -13.38 -10.04
CA ALA A 561 -39.10 -13.85 -11.42
C ALA A 561 -38.23 -13.36 -12.61
N ASP A 562 -37.06 -12.75 -12.42
CA ASP A 562 -36.17 -12.35 -13.53
C ASP A 562 -34.96 -13.30 -13.75
N GLU A 563 -34.60 -14.16 -12.79
CA GLU A 563 -33.41 -15.03 -12.90
C GLU A 563 -33.61 -16.32 -13.73
N VAL A 564 -34.84 -16.64 -14.15
CA VAL A 564 -35.09 -17.86 -14.96
C VAL A 564 -34.90 -17.61 -16.46
N LEU A 565 -34.79 -16.36 -16.90
CA LEU A 565 -34.51 -16.01 -18.30
C LEU A 565 -33.00 -15.87 -18.60
N GLU A 566 -32.14 -15.64 -17.60
CA GLU A 566 -30.67 -15.54 -17.82
C GLU A 566 -29.97 -16.91 -17.97
N LEU A 567 -30.60 -18.01 -17.56
CA LEU A 567 -30.04 -19.36 -17.70
C LEU A 567 -30.10 -19.91 -19.14
N GLU A 568 -30.94 -19.35 -20.02
CA GLU A 568 -30.96 -19.71 -21.45
C GLU A 568 -29.93 -18.91 -22.28
N GLU A 569 -29.58 -17.67 -21.90
CA GLU A 569 -28.53 -16.90 -22.60
C GLU A 569 -27.10 -17.40 -22.30
N THR A 570 -26.85 -17.94 -21.10
CA THR A 570 -25.52 -18.48 -20.73
C THR A 570 -25.09 -19.74 -21.48
N LEU A 571 -26.02 -20.45 -22.13
CA LEU A 571 -25.73 -21.64 -22.94
C LEU A 571 -25.21 -21.30 -24.35
N GLU A 572 -25.62 -20.17 -24.93
CA GLU A 572 -25.10 -19.71 -26.23
C GLU A 572 -23.66 -19.16 -26.10
N ASP A 573 -23.33 -18.52 -24.99
CA ASP A 573 -21.97 -18.00 -24.73
C ASP A 573 -20.93 -19.11 -24.54
N LEU A 574 -21.33 -20.28 -24.04
CA LEU A 574 -20.43 -21.42 -23.88
C LEU A 574 -20.00 -22.00 -25.24
N GLU A 575 -20.90 -22.03 -26.23
CA GLU A 575 -20.56 -22.48 -27.59
C GLU A 575 -19.61 -21.51 -28.29
N VAL A 576 -19.78 -20.21 -28.08
CA VAL A 576 -18.89 -19.16 -28.59
C VAL A 576 -17.50 -19.28 -27.94
N LEU A 577 -17.43 -19.51 -26.62
CA LEU A 577 -16.18 -19.68 -25.90
C LEU A 577 -15.40 -20.92 -26.38
N ILE A 578 -16.11 -22.04 -26.63
CA ILE A 578 -15.52 -23.26 -27.20
C ILE A 578 -14.98 -23.00 -28.62
N ALA A 579 -15.67 -22.22 -29.44
CA ALA A 579 -15.21 -21.84 -30.77
C ALA A 579 -13.95 -20.97 -30.73
N PHE A 580 -13.86 -20.00 -29.81
CA PHE A 580 -12.64 -19.19 -29.61
C PHE A 580 -11.46 -20.03 -29.11
N ALA A 581 -11.69 -20.97 -28.19
CA ALA A 581 -10.66 -21.89 -27.71
C ALA A 581 -10.12 -22.79 -28.83
N LEU A 582 -10.99 -23.29 -29.72
CA LEU A 582 -10.59 -24.08 -30.89
C LEU A 582 -9.77 -23.24 -31.90
N LEU A 583 -10.17 -21.99 -32.16
CA LEU A 583 -9.42 -21.08 -33.03
C LEU A 583 -8.04 -20.73 -32.45
N ALA A 584 -7.95 -20.50 -31.14
CA ALA A 584 -6.67 -20.29 -30.45
C ALA A 584 -5.77 -21.53 -30.54
N GLY A 585 -6.34 -22.73 -30.41
CA GLY A 585 -5.64 -24.00 -30.61
C GLY A 585 -5.07 -24.16 -32.03
N ILE A 586 -5.87 -23.85 -33.06
CA ILE A 586 -5.44 -23.90 -34.47
C ILE A 586 -4.34 -22.87 -34.75
N SER A 587 -4.47 -21.65 -34.21
CA SER A 587 -3.45 -20.59 -34.36
C SER A 587 -2.13 -21.00 -33.71
N THR A 588 -2.18 -21.56 -32.51
CA THR A 588 -1.00 -22.07 -31.79
C THR A 588 -0.35 -23.22 -32.57
N PHE A 589 -1.15 -24.13 -33.15
CA PHE A 589 -0.64 -25.21 -33.98
C PHE A 589 0.06 -24.69 -35.26
N LEU A 590 -0.50 -23.67 -35.92
CA LEU A 590 0.10 -23.04 -37.10
C LEU A 590 1.42 -22.32 -36.77
N VAL A 591 1.50 -21.64 -35.62
CA VAL A 591 2.73 -21.01 -35.13
C VAL A 591 3.78 -22.08 -34.82
N CYS A 592 3.41 -23.16 -34.12
CA CYS A 592 4.30 -24.30 -33.89
C CYS A 592 4.78 -24.93 -35.21
N TRP A 593 3.90 -25.07 -36.21
CA TRP A 593 4.24 -25.60 -37.52
C TRP A 593 5.22 -24.69 -38.29
N LEU A 594 5.07 -23.37 -38.19
CA LEU A 594 6.02 -22.38 -38.72
C LEU A 594 7.40 -22.49 -38.03
N PHE A 595 7.44 -22.65 -36.71
CA PHE A 595 8.69 -22.83 -35.97
C PHE A 595 9.37 -24.18 -36.25
N LEU A 596 8.60 -25.27 -36.41
CA LEU A 596 9.11 -26.57 -36.84
C LEU A 596 9.60 -26.56 -38.30
N GLY A 597 8.89 -25.87 -39.19
CA GLY A 597 9.32 -25.64 -40.57
C GLY A 597 10.64 -24.88 -40.64
N LEU A 598 10.78 -23.80 -39.87
CA LEU A 598 12.03 -23.03 -39.74
C LEU A 598 13.18 -23.87 -39.15
N ARG A 599 12.90 -24.88 -38.33
CA ARG A 599 13.89 -25.84 -37.81
C ARG A 599 14.30 -26.89 -38.85
N MET A 600 13.38 -27.38 -39.68
CA MET A 600 13.69 -28.30 -40.79
C MET A 600 14.53 -27.68 -41.90
N PHE A 601 14.45 -26.36 -42.11
CA PHE A 601 15.26 -25.64 -43.12
C PHE A 601 16.62 -25.12 -42.60
N ARG A 602 16.95 -25.31 -41.31
CA ARG A 602 18.28 -24.97 -40.77
C ARG A 602 19.46 -25.65 -41.48
N PRO A 603 19.39 -26.90 -41.99
CA PRO A 603 20.51 -27.52 -42.69
C PRO A 603 20.87 -26.83 -44.01
N LEU A 604 19.94 -26.09 -44.63
CA LEU A 604 20.16 -25.38 -45.90
C LEU A 604 20.83 -24.02 -45.72
N ARG A 605 20.68 -23.37 -44.56
CA ARG A 605 21.38 -22.10 -44.24
C ARG A 605 22.87 -22.32 -43.93
N THR A 606 23.23 -23.47 -43.38
CA THR A 606 24.64 -23.83 -43.11
C THR A 606 25.43 -24.15 -44.38
N LEU A 607 24.74 -24.54 -45.47
CA LEU A 607 25.36 -24.76 -46.79
C LEU A 607 25.72 -23.43 -47.48
N LYS A 608 24.94 -22.36 -47.25
CA LYS A 608 25.19 -21.01 -47.79
C LYS A 608 26.45 -20.36 -47.21
N HIS A 609 26.72 -20.55 -45.92
CA HIS A 609 27.93 -20.02 -45.28
C HIS A 609 29.20 -20.81 -45.61
N ARG A 610 29.09 -22.11 -45.96
CA ARG A 610 30.24 -22.90 -46.47
C ARG A 610 30.55 -22.65 -47.95
N LEU A 611 29.60 -22.16 -48.75
CA LEU A 611 29.82 -21.77 -50.15
C LEU A 611 30.33 -20.33 -50.31
N LEU A 612 30.04 -19.42 -49.37
CA LEU A 612 30.51 -18.03 -49.41
C LEU A 612 31.93 -17.83 -48.85
N GLY A 613 32.51 -18.83 -48.15
CA GLY A 613 33.91 -18.81 -47.71
C GLY A 613 34.93 -19.26 -48.77
N PHE A 614 34.49 -19.55 -49.99
CA PHE A 614 35.33 -20.04 -51.09
C PHE A 614 35.38 -19.11 -52.32
N CYS A 615 34.81 -17.91 -52.23
CA CYS A 615 34.83 -16.93 -53.31
C CYS A 615 35.46 -15.60 -52.86
N ASP A 616 36.72 -15.66 -52.45
CA ASP A 616 37.55 -14.45 -52.29
C ASP A 616 38.79 -14.47 -53.22
N ASP A 617 38.79 -15.34 -54.24
CA ASP A 617 39.90 -15.42 -55.18
C ASP A 617 39.42 -15.73 -56.61
N PHE A 618 38.62 -14.83 -57.20
CA PHE A 618 38.44 -14.77 -58.65
C PHE A 618 38.08 -13.34 -59.08
N SER A 619 39.11 -12.50 -59.15
CA SER A 619 39.04 -11.23 -59.86
C SER A 619 38.94 -11.46 -61.37
N LYS A 620 38.24 -10.54 -62.08
CA LYS A 620 38.26 -10.31 -63.54
C LYS A 620 37.42 -11.26 -64.41
N SER A 621 36.18 -10.87 -64.71
CA SER A 621 35.50 -11.25 -65.96
C SER A 621 34.26 -10.39 -66.23
N ARG A 622 34.08 -10.01 -67.51
CA ARG A 622 33.04 -9.12 -68.08
C ARG A 622 31.58 -9.64 -67.98
N VAL A 623 31.29 -10.61 -67.11
CA VAL A 623 29.96 -11.23 -67.00
C VAL A 623 29.08 -10.59 -65.90
N ALA A 624 29.67 -9.77 -65.01
CA ALA A 624 28.96 -9.14 -63.90
C ALA A 624 28.03 -7.96 -64.29
N GLN A 625 28.09 -7.45 -65.54
CA GLN A 625 27.24 -6.33 -65.96
C GLN A 625 25.85 -6.73 -66.49
N VAL A 626 25.58 -8.02 -66.73
CA VAL A 626 24.25 -8.46 -67.19
C VAL A 626 23.33 -8.86 -66.03
N TYR A 627 23.89 -9.29 -64.88
CA TYR A 627 23.10 -9.67 -63.71
C TYR A 627 22.60 -8.49 -62.85
N TYR A 628 23.17 -7.29 -63.01
CA TYR A 628 22.76 -6.10 -62.26
C TYR A 628 21.53 -5.38 -62.86
N ALA A 629 21.16 -5.69 -64.11
CA ALA A 629 20.00 -5.10 -64.79
C ALA A 629 18.70 -5.91 -64.58
N ALA A 630 18.78 -7.18 -64.14
CA ALA A 630 17.61 -8.04 -63.92
C ALA A 630 17.11 -8.04 -62.46
N SER A 631 17.91 -7.57 -61.50
CA SER A 631 17.52 -7.50 -60.07
C SER A 631 16.75 -6.22 -59.70
N THR A 632 16.84 -5.17 -60.52
CA THR A 632 16.19 -3.87 -60.27
C THR A 632 14.72 -3.83 -60.69
N GLN A 633 14.29 -4.71 -61.62
CA GLN A 633 12.88 -4.78 -62.05
C GLN A 633 12.00 -5.60 -61.10
N THR A 634 12.59 -6.56 -60.37
CA THR A 634 11.88 -7.39 -59.36
C THR A 634 11.74 -6.65 -58.02
N ALA A 635 12.72 -5.83 -57.65
CA ALA A 635 12.69 -5.00 -56.44
C ALA A 635 11.65 -3.86 -56.52
N GLN A 636 11.39 -3.32 -57.72
CA GLN A 636 10.35 -2.31 -57.94
C GLN A 636 8.93 -2.90 -57.91
N ARG A 637 8.72 -4.18 -58.27
CA ARG A 637 7.41 -4.85 -58.13
C ARG A 637 7.10 -5.27 -56.69
N LEU A 638 8.10 -5.61 -55.88
CA LEU A 638 7.94 -5.92 -54.45
C LEU A 638 7.64 -4.68 -53.59
N SER A 639 8.18 -3.51 -53.96
CA SER A 639 7.86 -2.25 -53.27
C SER A 639 6.43 -1.75 -53.56
N ALA A 640 5.88 -2.04 -54.73
CA ALA A 640 4.48 -1.72 -55.07
C ALA A 640 3.46 -2.64 -54.37
N LEU A 641 3.83 -3.89 -54.03
CA LEU A 641 2.97 -4.82 -53.30
C LEU A 641 2.91 -4.50 -51.79
N LEU A 642 3.97 -3.91 -51.24
CA LEU A 642 4.06 -3.57 -49.80
C LEU A 642 3.38 -2.25 -49.43
N VAL A 643 3.15 -1.35 -50.39
CA VAL A 643 2.37 -0.11 -50.16
C VAL A 643 0.86 -0.32 -50.28
N SER A 644 0.38 -1.41 -50.90
CA SER A 644 -1.06 -1.72 -50.97
C SER A 644 -1.61 -2.47 -49.75
N VAL A 645 -0.75 -2.93 -48.82
CA VAL A 645 -1.16 -3.71 -47.63
C VAL A 645 -1.19 -2.86 -46.34
N SER A 646 -0.63 -1.64 -46.36
CA SER A 646 -0.61 -0.72 -45.20
C SER A 646 -1.60 0.45 -45.28
N GLY A 647 -2.45 0.51 -46.33
CA GLY A 647 -3.36 1.64 -46.60
C GLY A 647 -4.84 1.43 -46.29
N GLY A 648 -5.24 0.39 -45.54
CA GLY A 648 -6.67 0.05 -45.40
C GLY A 648 -7.07 -0.46 -44.02
N ARG A 649 -7.10 0.40 -43.00
CA ARG A 649 -7.91 0.20 -41.77
C ARG A 649 -8.41 1.56 -41.23
N ARG A 650 -9.44 2.09 -41.88
CA ARG A 650 -10.53 2.84 -41.25
C ARG A 650 -11.81 2.24 -41.80
N TRP A 651 -12.81 2.09 -40.94
CA TRP A 651 -14.17 1.56 -41.19
C TRP A 651 -14.33 0.04 -41.15
N MET A 652 -14.64 -0.49 -39.97
CA MET A 652 -15.79 -1.38 -39.72
C MET A 652 -15.91 -1.66 -38.21
N TYR A 653 -16.67 -0.81 -37.51
CA TYR A 653 -17.64 -1.21 -36.49
C TYR A 653 -18.79 -0.22 -36.68
N ARG A 654 -19.83 -0.68 -37.38
CA ARG A 654 -21.13 -0.03 -37.42
C ARG A 654 -22.10 -0.98 -36.75
N SER A 655 -22.79 -0.43 -35.76
CA SER A 655 -23.99 -0.93 -35.12
C SER A 655 -24.91 -1.63 -36.12
N LEU A 656 -25.39 -2.82 -35.75
CA LEU A 656 -26.65 -3.34 -36.24
C LEU A 656 -27.76 -2.49 -35.60
N GLU A 657 -28.65 -1.97 -36.43
CA GLU A 657 -29.93 -1.35 -36.06
C GLU A 657 -31.04 -2.36 -36.37
N ALA A 658 -32.03 -2.42 -35.48
CA ALA A 658 -33.46 -2.71 -35.71
C ALA A 658 -34.08 -2.85 -34.31
N ASP A 659 -35.20 -2.25 -33.90
CA ASP A 659 -36.18 -1.39 -34.54
C ASP A 659 -36.89 -0.63 -33.40
N ASP A 660 -37.20 0.65 -33.58
CA ASP A 660 -38.56 1.14 -33.35
C ASP A 660 -38.78 2.51 -34.01
N GLU A 661 -39.97 2.63 -34.59
CA GLU A 661 -40.31 3.52 -35.69
C GLU A 661 -40.68 4.96 -35.29
N HIS A 662 -40.69 5.79 -36.35
CA HIS A 662 -41.65 6.87 -36.65
C HIS A 662 -41.28 8.36 -36.49
N GLU A 663 -41.13 8.96 -37.69
CA GLU A 663 -41.78 10.19 -38.20
C GLU A 663 -41.14 11.60 -38.05
N LEU A 664 -40.62 12.04 -39.21
CA LEU A 664 -41.02 13.22 -40.00
C LEU A 664 -40.40 14.63 -39.77
N SER A 665 -39.89 15.13 -40.90
CA SER A 665 -39.75 16.54 -41.37
C SER A 665 -38.58 17.36 -40.78
N ALA A 666 -37.54 17.75 -41.52
CA ALA A 666 -37.44 18.58 -42.72
C ALA A 666 -37.80 20.07 -42.51
N SER A 667 -36.78 20.94 -42.38
CA SER A 667 -36.64 22.19 -43.15
C SER A 667 -35.32 22.91 -42.80
N SER A 668 -34.43 23.04 -43.78
CA SER A 668 -33.97 24.31 -44.41
C SER A 668 -32.98 25.14 -43.58
N SER A 669 -31.71 25.21 -44.03
CA SER A 669 -31.15 26.35 -44.81
C SER A 669 -30.59 27.47 -43.91
N GLU A 670 -29.50 28.17 -44.15
CA GLU A 670 -28.49 28.23 -45.20
C GLU A 670 -27.48 29.32 -44.75
N PHE A 671 -26.21 29.20 -45.19
CA PHE A 671 -25.25 30.30 -45.46
C PHE A 671 -24.78 31.20 -44.30
N SER A 672 -23.56 31.75 -44.25
CA SER A 672 -22.26 31.60 -44.93
C SER A 672 -21.37 32.69 -44.34
N GLY A 673 -20.08 32.43 -44.09
CA GLY A 673 -18.95 33.18 -44.70
C GLY A 673 -18.69 34.54 -44.05
N GLY A 674 -17.50 34.88 -43.56
CA GLY A 674 -16.16 34.63 -44.07
C GLY A 674 -15.36 35.95 -43.95
N PRO A 675 -14.03 35.92 -44.02
CA PRO A 675 -13.13 36.86 -43.33
C PRO A 675 -12.48 37.91 -44.27
N PRO A 676 -11.46 38.65 -43.81
CA PRO A 676 -10.07 38.20 -43.94
C PRO A 676 -9.26 38.19 -42.63
#